data_AF-D8PQY6-F1
#
_entry.id   AF-D8PQY6-F1
#
_cell.length_a   1.000
_cell.length_b   1.000
_cell.length_c   1.000
_cell.angle_alpha   90.00
_cell.angle_beta   90.00
_cell.angle_gamma   90.00
#
_symmetry.space_group_name_H-M   'P 1'
#
loop_
_entity.id
_entity.type
_entity.pdbx_description
1 polymer ?
#
loop_
_entity_poly.entity_id
_entity_poly.type
_entity_poly.pdbx_seq_one_letter_code
_entity_poly.pdbx_strand_id
1 'polypeptide(L)'
;MGLLCWCTLYPQGPSNLAAIRFSAPVRVASIHVFPKGARPFADYEDFTSETAPECFYAELFFNATPIHISERDKNRFPNSLVPTTLAYAGSHVDYTVDMGTEHATRLMIVKGNFKRLSLAVYGDLVSDLAAPKPEPAPVSLSSIEPRPLSAALDLVNAQDASSVATKLMTLLKNPPPLHVILRSQFCLKPDDDTWDHPDYPNVYVDLAEQLEDFKFRAVIYWTRPISETASEEDISAYFSRFARSIDEAALDASKILAVEPLEDWSLEDVLYASANVVIARHLCTPDFLASLQSISSKASATRHRRSIASRIVARLQGWRIFEDALEDADGCDYFAATRFLADIGTEEISLGIWLLCMVQHQDMSERLAQRPLPATSTLPPLCLRRRRREISSDEFTAFLKAFLGTAAVVGVACWADCFANDICFERALAVLHLWQQAPGYSEIVNLILALDQTCRRIKWSMEDRTAPRRTELLAEQILTDLAFEPKAVLRDELVTTILAIQPPLSYITEDTRIAMQKLARAVDDGLQEGVEGLAQDSEHPYTLRRLSVVRVALAMVEQALEDTVRGEWDVIQALHSEKKQGLLVILGDLLKGVVQDLNAHFSVRMLPPSGGAAMLNQLFLTAEDLVAVISPLAGAYPLSSRPLYELATAMAHVIVCAGLVGSAYPTPNTGRDNIRVSARDAELGCLELLAQLCTEDARTDAGKPGAEVVLRALFESALRSEGKDPALHLAGVFQVVERLLPRAEDMSDSNGPSYWVADILPHVLRELSAFFRALDVERKIQLLERLIKLDDGLIGVGEWLLTEEPA
;
A
#
# COMPACT_ATOMS: atom_id res chain seq x y z
N MET A 1 6.89 -28.27 12.61
CA MET A 1 7.04 -27.89 14.04
C MET A 1 6.15 -28.78 14.88
N GLY A 2 6.70 -29.37 15.93
CA GLY A 2 5.95 -30.19 16.89
C GLY A 2 5.58 -29.40 18.14
N LEU A 3 4.55 -29.86 18.85
CA LEU A 3 4.26 -29.42 20.22
C LEU A 3 5.35 -29.95 21.15
N LEU A 4 6.13 -29.05 21.76
CA LEU A 4 7.20 -29.38 22.69
C LEU A 4 6.70 -29.52 24.13
N CYS A 5 5.76 -28.68 24.55
CA CYS A 5 5.20 -28.69 25.90
C CYS A 5 3.81 -28.04 25.93
N TRP A 6 2.88 -28.60 26.71
CA TRP A 6 1.66 -27.95 27.16
C TRP A 6 1.64 -27.97 28.69
N CYS A 7 1.49 -26.82 29.35
CA CYS A 7 1.41 -26.77 30.81
C CYS A 7 0.72 -25.50 31.35
N THR A 8 0.31 -25.57 32.62
CA THR A 8 -0.12 -24.39 33.40
C THR A 8 0.93 -24.09 34.46
N LEU A 9 1.55 -22.93 34.34
CA LEU A 9 2.61 -22.44 35.24
C LEU A 9 2.01 -21.73 36.44
N TYR A 10 2.63 -21.97 37.61
CA TYR A 10 2.34 -21.31 38.88
C TYR A 10 3.62 -20.62 39.34
N PRO A 11 3.64 -19.28 39.48
CA PRO A 11 4.84 -18.61 39.94
C PRO A 11 5.14 -18.99 41.39
N GLN A 12 6.42 -19.16 41.70
CA GLN A 12 6.93 -19.54 43.01
C GLN A 12 7.89 -18.48 43.55
N GLY A 13 7.89 -18.32 44.87
CA GLY A 13 8.79 -17.43 45.60
C GLY A 13 8.49 -15.93 45.43
N PRO A 14 9.25 -15.06 46.10
CA PRO A 14 9.04 -13.61 46.10
C PRO A 14 9.31 -12.96 44.73
N SER A 15 10.01 -13.66 43.84
CA SER A 15 10.37 -13.16 42.50
C SER A 15 9.33 -13.48 41.42
N ASN A 16 8.21 -14.12 41.77
CA ASN A 16 7.15 -14.57 40.85
C ASN A 16 7.68 -15.31 39.61
N LEU A 17 8.50 -16.35 39.84
CA LEU A 17 9.15 -17.13 38.80
C LEU A 17 8.49 -18.50 38.61
N ALA A 18 8.30 -18.92 37.37
CA ALA A 18 8.03 -20.29 36.97
C ALA A 18 9.07 -20.75 35.95
N ALA A 19 9.25 -22.05 35.77
CA ALA A 19 10.20 -22.56 34.78
C ALA A 19 9.66 -23.82 34.10
N ILE A 20 9.96 -23.94 32.80
CA ILE A 20 9.75 -25.13 31.98
C ILE A 20 11.12 -25.74 31.70
N ARG A 21 11.28 -26.99 32.11
CA ARG A 21 12.47 -27.78 31.79
C ARG A 21 12.12 -28.79 30.70
N PHE A 22 12.75 -28.65 29.54
CA PHE A 22 12.60 -29.61 28.45
C PHE A 22 13.46 -30.85 28.73
N SER A 23 12.98 -32.02 28.34
CA SER A 23 13.68 -33.29 28.53
C SER A 23 14.90 -33.45 27.60
N ALA A 24 14.90 -32.75 26.47
CA ALA A 24 15.97 -32.70 25.48
C ALA A 24 16.24 -31.23 25.08
N PRO A 25 17.40 -30.91 24.45
CA PRO A 25 17.58 -29.62 23.83
C PRO A 25 16.53 -29.41 22.75
N VAL A 26 15.87 -28.26 22.76
CA VAL A 26 14.83 -27.90 21.80
C VAL A 26 15.16 -26.55 21.18
N ARG A 27 14.70 -26.35 19.95
CA ARG A 27 14.61 -25.04 19.32
C ARG A 27 13.17 -24.56 19.47
N VAL A 28 12.94 -23.61 20.37
CA VAL A 28 11.62 -22.99 20.53
C VAL A 28 11.39 -22.06 19.35
N ALA A 29 10.22 -22.18 18.72
CA ALA A 29 9.84 -21.36 17.58
C ALA A 29 8.58 -20.52 17.85
N SER A 30 7.65 -21.02 18.65
CA SER A 30 6.51 -20.22 19.11
C SER A 30 5.99 -20.64 20.49
N ILE A 31 5.33 -19.71 21.16
CA ILE A 31 4.67 -19.89 22.46
C ILE A 31 3.24 -19.34 22.34
N HIS A 32 2.26 -20.18 22.61
CA HIS A 32 0.84 -19.82 22.53
C HIS A 32 0.28 -19.72 23.95
N VAL A 33 -0.33 -18.60 24.31
CA VAL A 33 -0.94 -18.37 25.62
C VAL A 33 -2.45 -18.30 25.46
N PHE A 34 -3.17 -19.09 26.27
CA PHE A 34 -4.61 -19.28 26.10
C PHE A 34 -5.41 -18.56 27.19
N PRO A 35 -6.57 -17.96 26.90
CA PRO A 35 -7.43 -17.35 27.91
C PRO A 35 -8.13 -18.40 28.77
N LYS A 36 -8.49 -17.99 29.98
CA LYS A 36 -9.19 -18.85 30.94
C LYS A 36 -10.44 -19.48 30.29
N GLY A 37 -10.55 -20.80 30.38
CA GLY A 37 -11.64 -21.59 29.81
C GLY A 37 -11.47 -22.01 28.35
N ALA A 38 -10.44 -21.53 27.64
CA ALA A 38 -10.16 -21.99 26.28
C ALA A 38 -9.73 -23.47 26.26
N ARG A 39 -10.10 -24.16 25.17
CA ARG A 39 -9.74 -25.54 24.88
C ARG A 39 -8.76 -25.55 23.69
N PRO A 40 -7.43 -25.67 23.93
CA PRO A 40 -6.41 -25.57 22.87
C PRO A 40 -6.50 -26.71 21.86
N PHE A 41 -6.91 -27.89 22.30
CA PHE A 41 -6.92 -29.11 21.51
C PHE A 41 -8.35 -29.59 21.35
N ALA A 42 -8.89 -29.51 20.13
CA ALA A 42 -10.29 -29.84 19.83
C ALA A 42 -10.67 -31.27 20.26
N ASP A 43 -9.74 -32.21 20.11
CA ASP A 43 -9.96 -33.63 20.40
C ASP A 43 -9.80 -33.99 21.89
N TYR A 44 -9.39 -33.05 22.74
CA TYR A 44 -9.08 -33.32 24.14
C TYR A 44 -9.75 -32.32 25.08
N GLU A 45 -10.96 -32.64 25.54
CA GLU A 45 -11.77 -31.77 26.40
C GLU A 45 -11.15 -31.48 27.77
N ASP A 46 -10.25 -32.35 28.25
CA ASP A 46 -9.62 -32.23 29.56
C ASP A 46 -8.60 -31.08 29.64
N PHE A 47 -8.11 -30.58 28.50
CA PHE A 47 -7.19 -29.46 28.48
C PHE A 47 -7.95 -28.14 28.43
N THR A 48 -8.25 -27.60 29.61
CA THR A 48 -8.80 -26.25 29.77
C THR A 48 -7.73 -25.29 30.29
N SER A 49 -7.65 -24.10 29.69
CA SER A 49 -6.74 -23.06 30.13
C SER A 49 -7.22 -22.40 31.42
N GLU A 50 -6.29 -22.06 32.32
CA GLU A 50 -6.56 -21.40 33.60
C GLU A 50 -5.82 -20.06 33.77
N THR A 51 -5.39 -19.44 32.67
CA THR A 51 -4.59 -18.20 32.71
C THR A 51 -5.28 -17.08 33.52
N ALA A 52 -4.55 -16.51 34.48
CA ALA A 52 -5.01 -15.44 35.37
C ALA A 52 -3.80 -14.65 35.91
N PRO A 53 -3.87 -13.32 36.12
CA PRO A 53 -5.01 -12.44 35.87
C PRO A 53 -5.31 -12.26 34.38
N GLU A 54 -6.39 -11.52 34.06
CA GLU A 54 -6.84 -11.32 32.68
C GLU A 54 -5.79 -10.58 31.83
N CYS A 55 -4.94 -9.76 32.42
CA CYS A 55 -3.81 -9.14 31.73
C CYS A 55 -2.56 -9.03 32.63
N PHE A 56 -1.36 -9.21 32.06
CA PHE A 56 -0.08 -9.05 32.75
C PHE A 56 1.11 -9.02 31.79
N TYR A 57 2.23 -8.46 32.23
CA TYR A 57 3.53 -8.66 31.61
C TYR A 57 4.30 -9.82 32.26
N ALA A 58 5.03 -10.56 31.44
CA ALA A 58 6.00 -11.57 31.86
C ALA A 58 7.30 -11.45 31.05
N GLU A 59 8.45 -11.70 31.65
CA GLU A 59 9.75 -11.83 31.01
C GLU A 59 10.04 -13.33 30.84
N LEU A 60 10.29 -13.73 29.61
CA LEU A 60 10.77 -15.06 29.25
C LEU A 60 12.29 -15.02 29.19
N PHE A 61 12.94 -16.01 29.79
CA PHE A 61 14.38 -16.19 29.68
C PHE A 61 14.67 -17.59 29.17
N PHE A 62 15.37 -17.68 28.04
CA PHE A 62 15.84 -18.94 27.50
C PHE A 62 17.30 -19.14 27.89
N ASN A 63 17.64 -20.34 28.35
CA ASN A 63 19.03 -20.72 28.47
C ASN A 63 19.59 -21.15 27.09
N ALA A 64 20.06 -20.19 26.32
CA ALA A 64 20.55 -20.42 24.96
C ALA A 64 21.92 -21.12 24.96
N THR A 65 21.95 -22.39 24.55
CA THR A 65 23.16 -23.20 24.36
C THR A 65 23.48 -23.33 22.87
N PRO A 66 24.69 -22.99 22.41
CA PRO A 66 25.07 -23.11 21.01
C PRO A 66 25.12 -24.57 20.57
N ILE A 67 24.57 -24.86 19.38
CA ILE A 67 24.51 -26.21 18.79
C ILE A 67 25.87 -26.63 18.22
N HIS A 68 26.61 -25.68 17.62
CA HIS A 68 27.94 -25.89 17.09
C HIS A 68 28.98 -25.06 17.85
N ILE A 69 29.69 -25.71 18.79
CA ILE A 69 30.80 -25.07 19.50
C ILE A 69 32.05 -25.16 18.62
N SER A 70 32.43 -24.04 17.99
CA SER A 70 33.72 -23.95 17.29
C SER A 70 34.86 -24.12 18.31
N GLU A 71 35.97 -24.78 17.94
CA GLU A 71 37.08 -25.01 18.88
C GLU A 71 37.71 -23.71 19.41
N ARG A 72 37.49 -22.58 18.74
CA ARG A 72 37.99 -21.26 19.14
C ARG A 72 37.13 -20.57 20.21
N ASP A 73 35.90 -21.02 20.44
CA ASP A 73 34.94 -20.36 21.34
C ASP A 73 34.77 -21.05 22.71
N LYS A 74 35.63 -22.02 23.06
CA LYS A 74 35.55 -22.81 24.30
C LYS A 74 35.57 -21.98 25.61
N ASN A 75 35.85 -20.67 25.55
CA ASN A 75 35.92 -19.78 26.72
C ASN A 75 34.77 -18.76 26.84
N ARG A 76 33.75 -18.74 25.96
CA ARG A 76 32.57 -17.88 26.15
C ARG A 76 31.57 -18.55 27.09
N PHE A 77 31.06 -17.79 28.06
CA PHE A 77 30.06 -18.28 29.02
C PHE A 77 28.83 -18.83 28.27
N PRO A 78 28.52 -20.13 28.41
CA PRO A 78 27.60 -20.85 27.52
C PRO A 78 26.11 -20.60 27.79
N ASN A 79 25.79 -19.73 28.75
CA ASN A 79 24.42 -19.49 29.19
C ASN A 79 24.15 -17.98 29.12
N SER A 80 23.72 -17.50 27.95
CA SER A 80 23.09 -16.19 27.87
C SER A 80 21.60 -16.37 28.11
N LEU A 81 21.05 -15.67 29.11
CA LEU A 81 19.61 -15.52 29.25
C LEU A 81 19.20 -14.36 28.36
N VAL A 82 18.54 -14.66 27.25
CA VAL A 82 17.94 -13.63 26.40
C VAL A 82 16.56 -13.31 26.99
N PRO A 83 16.33 -12.11 27.54
CA PRO A 83 15.02 -11.70 28.00
C PRO A 83 14.11 -11.38 26.81
N THR A 84 12.93 -11.99 26.77
CA THR A 84 11.85 -11.66 25.84
C THR A 84 10.62 -11.28 26.63
N THR A 85 10.12 -10.05 26.48
CA THR A 85 8.90 -9.62 27.18
C THR A 85 7.67 -10.19 26.46
N LEU A 86 6.77 -10.75 27.25
CA LEU A 86 5.48 -11.32 26.89
C LEU A 86 4.39 -10.45 27.53
N ALA A 87 3.43 -9.99 26.74
CA ALA A 87 2.36 -9.10 27.19
C ALA A 87 1.00 -9.75 26.98
N TYR A 88 0.47 -10.36 28.02
CA TYR A 88 -0.80 -11.05 27.95
C TYR A 88 -1.96 -10.07 28.16
N ALA A 89 -2.85 -9.90 27.16
CA ALA A 89 -4.01 -8.98 27.20
C ALA A 89 -5.38 -9.72 27.24
N GLY A 90 -5.41 -10.95 27.74
CA GLY A 90 -6.68 -11.65 28.03
C GLY A 90 -7.35 -12.32 26.85
N SER A 91 -6.66 -12.49 25.73
CA SER A 91 -7.09 -13.26 24.56
C SER A 91 -6.13 -14.42 24.29
N HIS A 92 -6.37 -15.23 23.25
CA HIS A 92 -5.36 -16.16 22.77
C HIS A 92 -4.27 -15.36 22.06
N VAL A 93 -3.00 -15.55 22.45
CA VAL A 93 -1.87 -14.83 21.88
C VAL A 93 -0.78 -15.82 21.47
N ASP A 94 -0.29 -15.67 20.24
CA ASP A 94 0.78 -16.46 19.66
C ASP A 94 2.05 -15.61 19.58
N TYR A 95 3.09 -16.01 20.30
CA TYR A 95 4.40 -15.37 20.30
C TYR A 95 5.36 -16.17 19.44
N THR A 96 5.91 -15.56 18.40
CA THR A 96 7.04 -16.14 17.69
C THR A 96 8.32 -15.92 18.50
N VAL A 97 9.17 -16.94 18.55
CA VAL A 97 10.46 -16.90 19.25
C VAL A 97 11.52 -17.19 18.20
N ASP A 98 12.27 -16.16 17.82
CA ASP A 98 13.44 -16.35 16.96
C ASP A 98 14.67 -16.64 17.82
N MET A 99 14.93 -17.93 18.02
CA MET A 99 16.12 -18.39 18.73
C MET A 99 17.32 -18.60 17.79
N GLY A 100 17.15 -18.41 16.47
CA GLY A 100 18.13 -18.73 15.46
C GLY A 100 18.35 -20.24 15.26
N THR A 101 19.14 -20.59 14.24
CA THR A 101 19.48 -21.99 13.92
C THR A 101 20.68 -22.52 14.70
N GLU A 102 21.40 -21.62 15.34
CA GLU A 102 22.67 -21.86 15.99
C GLU A 102 22.54 -22.09 17.50
N HIS A 103 21.35 -21.87 18.08
CA HIS A 103 21.08 -22.09 19.50
C HIS A 103 19.98 -23.12 19.75
N ALA A 104 20.05 -23.76 20.92
CA ALA A 104 19.04 -24.64 21.50
C ALA A 104 18.85 -24.29 22.98
N THR A 105 17.71 -24.65 23.57
CA THR A 105 17.45 -24.45 25.00
C THR A 105 16.95 -25.73 25.66
N ARG A 106 17.24 -25.88 26.96
CA ARG A 106 16.62 -26.90 27.84
C ARG A 106 15.79 -26.29 28.96
N LEU A 107 15.83 -24.97 29.10
CA LEU A 107 15.22 -24.26 30.21
C LEU A 107 14.62 -22.95 29.70
N MET A 108 13.34 -22.78 29.95
CA MET A 108 12.62 -21.53 29.79
C MET A 108 12.17 -21.08 31.18
N ILE A 109 12.54 -19.87 31.59
CA ILE A 109 12.09 -19.25 32.83
C ILE A 109 11.06 -18.18 32.47
N VAL A 110 9.96 -18.14 33.20
CA VAL A 110 8.90 -17.14 33.03
C VAL A 110 8.79 -16.35 34.33
N LYS A 111 9.03 -15.04 34.26
CA LYS A 111 8.96 -14.11 35.40
C LYS A 111 7.87 -13.10 35.15
N GLY A 112 6.85 -12.99 36.00
CA GLY A 112 5.82 -11.98 35.74
C GLY A 112 4.74 -11.93 36.80
N ASN A 113 3.85 -10.95 36.69
CA ASN A 113 2.77 -10.74 37.65
C ASN A 113 1.55 -11.63 37.35
N PHE A 114 1.77 -12.90 37.02
CA PHE A 114 0.70 -13.87 36.81
C PHE A 114 0.40 -14.66 38.08
N LYS A 115 -0.81 -15.23 38.17
CA LYS A 115 -1.21 -16.22 39.18
C LYS A 115 -1.18 -17.62 38.61
N ARG A 116 -1.64 -17.76 37.35
CA ARG A 116 -1.65 -18.99 36.56
C ARG A 116 -1.40 -18.61 35.10
N LEU A 117 -0.61 -19.39 34.38
CA LEU A 117 -0.35 -19.14 32.96
C LEU A 117 -0.39 -20.46 32.20
N SER A 118 -1.43 -20.67 31.39
CA SER A 118 -1.56 -21.85 30.53
C SER A 118 -1.00 -21.55 29.15
N LEU A 119 0.03 -22.30 28.75
CA LEU A 119 0.72 -22.09 27.48
C LEU A 119 1.10 -23.39 26.76
N ALA A 120 1.18 -23.32 25.44
CA ALA A 120 1.74 -24.34 24.55
C ALA A 120 3.05 -23.82 23.94
N VAL A 121 4.12 -24.62 23.97
CA VAL A 121 5.40 -24.30 23.35
C VAL A 121 5.59 -25.19 22.13
N TYR A 122 5.90 -24.60 20.98
CA TYR A 122 6.15 -25.30 19.72
C TYR A 122 7.57 -25.06 19.22
N GLY A 123 8.06 -26.03 18.44
CA GLY A 123 9.39 -25.97 17.85
C GLY A 123 9.92 -27.34 17.45
N ASP A 124 11.23 -27.50 17.48
CA ASP A 124 11.92 -28.70 16.99
C ASP A 124 12.86 -29.29 18.06
N LEU A 125 13.01 -30.61 18.09
CA LEU A 125 13.98 -31.29 18.95
C LEU A 125 15.37 -31.17 18.34
N VAL A 126 16.32 -30.66 19.11
CA VAL A 126 17.74 -30.57 18.73
C VAL A 126 18.44 -31.80 19.31
N SER A 127 18.26 -32.95 18.68
CA SER A 127 19.10 -34.13 18.90
C SER A 127 20.30 -34.07 17.96
N ASP A 128 21.50 -34.39 18.47
CA ASP A 128 22.70 -34.60 17.66
C ASP A 128 22.36 -35.46 16.43
N LEU A 129 22.87 -35.06 15.26
CA LEU A 129 22.74 -35.67 13.94
C LEU A 129 23.10 -37.18 13.93
N ALA A 130 22.26 -38.03 14.52
CA ALA A 130 22.36 -39.48 14.43
C ALA A 130 21.43 -39.96 13.31
N ALA A 131 21.99 -40.05 12.10
CA ALA A 131 21.49 -40.67 10.86
C ALA A 131 20.08 -40.27 10.38
N PRO A 132 19.86 -40.03 9.07
CA PRO A 132 18.54 -39.69 8.57
C PRO A 132 17.60 -40.88 8.76
N LYS A 133 16.74 -40.80 9.80
CA LYS A 133 15.49 -41.55 9.83
C LYS A 133 14.69 -41.10 8.59
N PRO A 134 14.04 -42.02 7.84
CA PRO A 134 13.19 -41.62 6.73
C PRO A 134 12.21 -40.57 7.24
N GLU A 135 12.25 -39.38 6.63
CA GLU A 135 11.40 -38.24 6.97
C GLU A 135 9.96 -38.75 7.09
N PRO A 136 9.34 -38.69 8.29
CA PRO A 136 7.90 -38.74 8.32
C PRO A 136 7.44 -37.57 7.44
N ALA A 137 6.61 -37.88 6.44
CA ALA A 137 6.08 -36.87 5.52
C ALA A 137 5.65 -35.65 6.35
N PRO A 138 6.09 -34.43 5.98
CA PRO A 138 5.80 -33.24 6.76
C PRO A 138 4.30 -33.22 7.03
N VAL A 139 3.94 -33.33 8.31
CA VAL A 139 2.55 -33.12 8.72
C VAL A 139 2.33 -31.65 8.47
N SER A 140 1.72 -31.36 7.31
CA SER A 140 1.28 -30.02 6.98
C SER A 140 0.35 -29.60 8.12
N LEU A 141 0.77 -28.59 8.89
CA LEU A 141 -0.19 -27.87 9.72
C LEU A 141 -1.33 -27.47 8.79
N SER A 142 -2.57 -27.67 9.23
CA SER A 142 -3.72 -27.12 8.53
C SER A 142 -3.43 -25.65 8.29
N SER A 143 -3.19 -25.26 7.04
CA SER A 143 -2.98 -23.86 6.72
C SER A 143 -4.21 -23.14 7.24
N ILE A 144 -4.02 -22.08 8.03
CA ILE A 144 -5.14 -21.26 8.48
C ILE A 144 -5.77 -20.71 7.19
N GLU A 145 -6.86 -21.34 6.75
CA GLU A 145 -7.58 -20.86 5.59
C GLU A 145 -8.13 -19.49 5.97
N PRO A 146 -7.89 -18.46 5.14
CA PRO A 146 -8.44 -17.14 5.38
C PRO A 146 -9.95 -17.28 5.51
N ARG A 147 -10.47 -16.96 6.70
CA ARG A 147 -11.91 -17.00 6.92
C ARG A 147 -12.52 -15.80 6.18
N PRO A 148 -13.58 -16.01 5.39
CA PRO A 148 -14.28 -14.88 4.80
C PRO A 148 -14.76 -13.93 5.90
N LEU A 149 -14.79 -12.64 5.59
CA LEU A 149 -15.35 -11.64 6.49
C LEU A 149 -16.80 -12.02 6.81
N SER A 150 -17.18 -11.88 8.08
CA SER A 150 -18.58 -12.08 8.45
C SER A 150 -19.46 -11.05 7.75
N ALA A 151 -20.68 -11.41 7.34
CA ALA A 151 -21.62 -10.49 6.70
C ALA A 151 -21.90 -9.20 7.51
N ALA A 152 -21.65 -9.22 8.83
CA ALA A 152 -21.79 -8.04 9.68
C ALA A 152 -20.65 -7.01 9.52
N LEU A 153 -19.50 -7.41 8.97
CA LEU A 153 -18.29 -6.60 8.76
C LEU A 153 -17.97 -6.43 7.26
N ASP A 154 -18.82 -6.95 6.39
CA ASP A 154 -18.67 -6.83 4.95
C ASP A 154 -19.42 -5.59 4.45
N LEU A 155 -18.69 -4.47 4.32
CA LEU A 155 -19.25 -3.19 3.88
C LEU A 155 -19.72 -3.22 2.42
N VAL A 156 -19.08 -4.03 1.58
CA VAL A 156 -19.41 -4.16 0.16
C VAL A 156 -20.83 -4.70 0.01
N ASN A 157 -21.14 -5.77 0.73
CA ASN A 157 -22.44 -6.43 0.69
C ASN A 157 -23.49 -5.82 1.63
N ALA A 158 -23.13 -4.79 2.41
CA ALA A 158 -24.08 -4.08 3.25
C ALA A 158 -25.06 -3.24 2.40
N GLN A 159 -26.32 -3.19 2.85
CA GLN A 159 -27.33 -2.30 2.28
C GLN A 159 -26.98 -0.83 2.57
N ASP A 160 -26.50 -0.56 3.78
CA ASP A 160 -25.97 0.74 4.21
C ASP A 160 -24.50 0.58 4.58
N ALA A 161 -23.63 1.29 3.85
CA ALA A 161 -22.18 1.31 4.08
C ALA A 161 -21.82 1.87 5.47
N SER A 162 -22.67 2.71 6.06
CA SER A 162 -22.47 3.27 7.41
C SER A 162 -22.92 2.33 8.53
N SER A 163 -23.50 1.18 8.21
CA SER A 163 -24.16 0.31 9.19
C SER A 163 -23.21 -0.22 10.28
N VAL A 164 -21.93 -0.46 9.97
CA VAL A 164 -20.93 -0.89 10.96
C VAL A 164 -20.64 0.23 11.96
N ALA A 165 -20.44 1.45 11.47
CA ALA A 165 -20.23 2.63 12.30
C ALA A 165 -21.44 2.87 13.22
N THR A 166 -22.66 2.84 12.68
CA THR A 166 -23.90 3.00 13.46
C THR A 166 -24.06 1.91 14.53
N LYS A 167 -23.69 0.65 14.22
CA LYS A 167 -23.70 -0.45 15.22
C LYS A 167 -22.68 -0.21 16.32
N LEU A 168 -21.47 0.25 16.02
CA LEU A 168 -20.46 0.60 17.02
C LEU A 168 -20.93 1.72 17.94
N MET A 169 -21.64 2.71 17.41
CA MET A 169 -22.21 3.82 18.20
C MET A 169 -23.24 3.35 19.23
N THR A 170 -23.89 2.19 19.06
CA THR A 170 -24.80 1.63 20.08
C THR A 170 -24.10 1.28 21.40
N LEU A 171 -22.77 1.20 21.39
CA LEU A 171 -21.94 1.01 22.58
C LEU A 171 -21.74 2.32 23.38
N LEU A 172 -22.08 3.46 22.79
CA LEU A 172 -22.02 4.77 23.45
C LEU A 172 -23.31 5.02 24.25
N LYS A 173 -23.21 5.77 25.35
CA LYS A 173 -24.38 6.23 26.10
C LYS A 173 -24.96 7.45 25.36
N ASN A 174 -26.18 7.32 24.82
CA ASN A 174 -26.86 8.37 24.06
C ASN A 174 -26.00 8.96 22.91
N PRO A 175 -25.61 8.15 21.91
CA PRO A 175 -24.76 8.63 20.82
C PRO A 175 -25.45 9.78 20.06
N PRO A 176 -24.73 10.87 19.72
CA PRO A 176 -25.23 11.83 18.75
C PRO A 176 -25.37 11.16 17.37
N PRO A 177 -26.08 11.77 16.41
CA PRO A 177 -26.16 11.26 15.04
C PRO A 177 -24.78 11.08 14.39
N LEU A 178 -24.65 10.12 13.46
CA LEU A 178 -23.35 9.80 12.83
C LEU A 178 -22.73 11.04 12.15
N HIS A 179 -23.51 11.82 11.39
CA HIS A 179 -23.01 13.01 10.73
C HIS A 179 -22.43 14.04 11.72
N VAL A 180 -22.99 14.15 12.93
CA VAL A 180 -22.45 15.01 13.98
C VAL A 180 -21.08 14.53 14.46
N ILE A 181 -20.93 13.22 14.63
CA ILE A 181 -19.65 12.60 15.01
C ILE A 181 -18.60 12.87 13.92
N LEU A 182 -18.89 12.52 12.67
CA LEU A 182 -17.95 12.66 11.55
C LEU A 182 -17.52 14.12 11.39
N ARG A 183 -18.46 15.05 11.51
CA ARG A 183 -18.19 16.47 11.47
C ARG A 183 -17.26 16.92 12.59
N SER A 184 -17.51 16.48 13.82
CA SER A 184 -16.73 16.88 14.98
C SER A 184 -15.31 16.33 14.98
N GLN A 185 -15.09 15.17 14.34
CA GLN A 185 -13.77 14.55 14.28
C GLN A 185 -12.93 15.03 13.10
N PHE A 186 -13.53 15.16 11.91
CA PHE A 186 -12.78 15.47 10.70
C PHE A 186 -12.81 16.95 10.30
N CYS A 187 -13.93 17.65 10.50
CA CYS A 187 -14.12 19.00 9.97
C CYS A 187 -13.94 20.11 11.00
N LEU A 188 -14.27 19.84 12.26
CA LEU A 188 -14.28 20.85 13.32
C LEU A 188 -13.04 20.76 14.19
N LYS A 189 -12.32 21.88 14.24
CA LYS A 189 -11.52 22.27 15.41
C LYS A 189 -12.24 23.46 16.02
N PRO A 190 -13.24 23.25 16.91
CA PRO A 190 -13.97 24.36 17.50
C PRO A 190 -12.98 25.26 18.24
N ASP A 191 -13.13 26.57 18.07
CA ASP A 191 -12.43 27.54 18.92
C ASP A 191 -12.80 27.29 20.39
N ASP A 192 -11.93 27.63 21.34
CA ASP A 192 -12.10 27.34 22.77
C ASP A 192 -13.52 27.72 23.29
N ASP A 193 -14.06 28.86 22.84
CA ASP A 193 -15.39 29.36 23.24
C ASP A 193 -16.58 28.54 22.67
N THR A 194 -16.36 27.76 21.61
CA THR A 194 -17.42 26.99 20.93
C THR A 194 -17.69 25.66 21.61
N TRP A 195 -16.69 25.09 22.31
CA TRP A 195 -16.86 23.87 23.11
C TRP A 195 -17.87 24.03 24.24
N ASP A 196 -17.95 25.24 24.81
CA ASP A 196 -18.82 25.57 25.94
C ASP A 196 -20.22 26.05 25.52
N HIS A 197 -20.49 26.15 24.21
CA HIS A 197 -21.81 26.59 23.74
C HIS A 197 -22.88 25.54 24.09
N PRO A 198 -24.02 25.92 24.72
CA PRO A 198 -25.02 24.97 25.20
C PRO A 198 -25.65 24.14 24.08
N ASP A 199 -25.71 24.70 22.87
CA ASP A 199 -26.23 24.02 21.68
C ASP A 199 -25.14 23.28 20.88
N TYR A 200 -23.88 23.23 21.34
CA TYR A 200 -22.83 22.43 20.69
C TYR A 200 -23.22 20.94 20.69
N PRO A 201 -23.07 20.20 19.58
CA PRO A 201 -22.43 20.55 18.29
C PRO A 201 -23.37 21.13 17.20
N ASN A 202 -24.62 21.43 17.53
CA ASN A 202 -25.68 21.91 16.64
C ASN A 202 -25.70 23.45 16.49
N VAL A 203 -24.54 24.09 16.45
CA VAL A 203 -24.43 25.55 16.25
C VAL A 203 -24.26 25.81 14.76
N TYR A 204 -25.29 26.37 14.10
CA TYR A 204 -25.36 26.63 12.66
C TYR A 204 -24.80 28.00 12.24
N VAL A 205 -24.30 28.10 11.00
CA VAL A 205 -23.99 29.36 10.33
C VAL A 205 -25.31 29.99 9.92
N ASP A 206 -25.55 31.21 10.39
CA ASP A 206 -26.59 32.05 9.86
C ASP A 206 -26.12 32.67 8.54
N LEU A 207 -26.55 32.09 7.41
CA LEU A 207 -26.15 32.55 6.08
C LEU A 207 -26.62 33.98 5.79
N ALA A 208 -27.74 34.42 6.35
CA ALA A 208 -28.24 35.77 6.14
C ALA A 208 -27.34 36.78 6.85
N GLU A 209 -26.95 36.49 8.10
CA GLU A 209 -25.98 37.30 8.85
C GLU A 209 -24.60 37.32 8.17
N GLN A 210 -24.13 36.17 7.67
CA GLN A 210 -22.87 36.09 6.94
C GLN A 210 -22.93 36.73 5.55
N LEU A 211 -24.10 36.83 4.92
CA LEU A 211 -24.27 37.62 3.70
C LEU A 211 -24.13 39.11 3.99
N GLU A 212 -24.58 39.60 5.15
CA GLU A 212 -24.43 40.99 5.55
C GLU A 212 -22.97 41.34 5.90
N ASP A 213 -22.30 40.52 6.71
CA ASP A 213 -20.88 40.68 7.12
C ASP A 213 -19.97 39.60 6.50
N PHE A 214 -20.01 39.48 5.17
CA PHE A 214 -19.29 38.42 4.45
C PHE A 214 -17.78 38.47 4.68
N LYS A 215 -17.28 37.49 5.44
CA LYS A 215 -15.85 37.24 5.64
C LYS A 215 -15.47 35.97 4.89
N PHE A 216 -14.56 36.10 3.94
CA PHE A 216 -14.03 34.97 3.17
C PHE A 216 -13.65 33.77 4.06
N ARG A 217 -12.96 34.02 5.18
CA ARG A 217 -12.59 32.98 6.17
C ARG A 217 -13.78 32.19 6.74
N ALA A 218 -14.93 32.82 6.95
CA ALA A 218 -16.10 32.14 7.54
C ALA A 218 -16.71 31.10 6.59
N VAL A 219 -16.51 31.25 5.28
CA VAL A 219 -16.97 30.32 4.23
C VAL A 219 -16.19 29.02 4.26
N ILE A 220 -14.92 29.06 4.67
CA ILE A 220 -14.00 27.94 4.52
C ILE A 220 -13.98 27.05 5.74
N TYR A 221 -13.87 27.63 6.93
CA TYR A 221 -13.60 26.81 8.12
C TYR A 221 -14.82 26.01 8.55
N TRP A 222 -16.03 26.33 8.05
CA TRP A 222 -17.29 25.72 8.47
C TRP A 222 -17.28 25.34 9.95
N THR A 223 -16.74 26.24 10.80
CA THR A 223 -16.69 26.05 12.26
C THR A 223 -18.10 25.77 12.77
N ARG A 224 -19.10 26.16 11.98
CA ARG A 224 -20.52 25.89 12.08
C ARG A 224 -21.04 25.35 10.72
N PRO A 225 -22.02 24.42 10.68
CA PRO A 225 -22.63 23.94 9.44
C PRO A 225 -23.64 24.96 8.92
N ILE A 226 -23.88 25.02 7.61
CA ILE A 226 -25.08 25.67 7.08
C ILE A 226 -26.30 24.91 7.63
N SER A 227 -27.30 25.64 8.13
CA SER A 227 -28.53 25.02 8.61
C SER A 227 -29.17 24.18 7.51
N GLU A 228 -29.63 22.97 7.86
CA GLU A 228 -30.47 22.15 6.95
C GLU A 228 -31.77 22.89 6.56
N THR A 229 -32.13 23.92 7.33
CA THR A 229 -33.27 24.80 7.04
C THR A 229 -32.90 26.05 6.24
N ALA A 230 -31.65 26.21 5.81
CA ALA A 230 -31.24 27.36 4.99
C ALA A 230 -31.89 27.29 3.61
N SER A 231 -32.33 28.43 3.08
CA SER A 231 -32.99 28.45 1.77
C SER A 231 -31.97 28.27 0.63
N GLU A 232 -32.39 27.64 -0.47
CA GLU A 232 -31.55 27.49 -1.67
C GLU A 232 -31.14 28.85 -2.24
N GLU A 233 -31.99 29.87 -2.07
CA GLU A 233 -31.69 31.27 -2.45
C GLU A 233 -30.54 31.85 -1.61
N ASP A 234 -30.55 31.67 -0.28
CA ASP A 234 -29.49 32.15 0.61
C ASP A 234 -28.16 31.44 0.32
N ILE A 235 -28.22 30.12 0.11
CA ILE A 235 -27.06 29.29 -0.27
C ILE A 235 -26.47 29.77 -1.59
N SER A 236 -27.31 29.93 -2.63
CA SER A 236 -26.90 30.39 -3.95
C SER A 236 -26.36 31.81 -3.92
N ALA A 237 -27.01 32.73 -3.20
CA ALA A 237 -26.56 34.11 -3.04
C ALA A 237 -25.20 34.18 -2.31
N TYR A 238 -25.02 33.37 -1.27
CA TYR A 238 -23.79 33.29 -0.51
C TYR A 238 -22.64 32.76 -1.36
N PHE A 239 -22.83 31.64 -2.08
CA PHE A 239 -21.79 31.09 -2.95
C PHE A 239 -21.52 31.93 -4.19
N SER A 240 -22.54 32.59 -4.75
CA SER A 240 -22.34 33.56 -5.82
C SER A 240 -21.51 34.75 -5.36
N ARG A 241 -21.70 35.20 -4.10
CA ARG A 241 -20.86 36.24 -3.49
C ARG A 241 -19.44 35.74 -3.21
N PHE A 242 -19.28 34.50 -2.78
CA PHE A 242 -17.96 33.88 -2.59
C PHE A 242 -17.21 33.71 -3.91
N ALA A 243 -17.82 33.09 -4.92
CA ALA A 243 -17.24 32.91 -6.25
C ALA A 243 -16.86 34.27 -6.85
N ARG A 244 -17.75 35.26 -6.78
CA ARG A 244 -17.46 36.63 -7.20
C ARG A 244 -16.34 37.27 -6.38
N SER A 245 -16.24 37.03 -5.07
CA SER A 245 -15.12 37.54 -4.27
C SER A 245 -13.79 36.91 -4.70
N ILE A 246 -13.81 35.63 -5.10
CA ILE A 246 -12.63 34.97 -5.68
C ILE A 246 -12.34 35.53 -7.08
N ASP A 247 -13.35 35.72 -7.93
CA ASP A 247 -13.19 36.28 -9.27
C ASP A 247 -12.73 37.73 -9.23
N GLU A 248 -13.25 38.55 -8.32
CA GLU A 248 -12.78 39.91 -8.06
C GLU A 248 -11.33 39.89 -7.57
N ALA A 249 -10.98 38.96 -6.67
CA ALA A 249 -9.60 38.74 -6.26
C ALA A 249 -8.70 38.19 -7.39
N ALA A 250 -9.27 37.44 -8.35
CA ALA A 250 -8.60 36.82 -9.49
C ALA A 250 -8.45 37.77 -10.70
N LEU A 251 -9.40 38.67 -10.93
CA LEU A 251 -9.38 39.72 -11.96
C LEU A 251 -8.50 40.88 -11.50
N ASP A 252 -8.55 41.22 -10.22
CA ASP A 252 -7.61 42.13 -9.60
C ASP A 252 -6.27 41.42 -9.27
N ALA A 253 -6.11 40.12 -9.54
CA ALA A 253 -4.88 39.37 -9.31
C ALA A 253 -3.67 39.86 -10.11
N SER A 254 -3.89 40.59 -11.20
CA SER A 254 -2.79 41.31 -11.87
C SER A 254 -2.20 42.43 -11.00
N LYS A 255 -2.95 42.93 -10.00
CA LYS A 255 -2.56 43.95 -9.01
C LYS A 255 -2.43 43.41 -7.58
N ILE A 256 -3.24 42.43 -7.18
CA ILE A 256 -3.25 41.78 -5.85
C ILE A 256 -2.21 40.64 -5.78
N LEU A 257 -1.85 39.94 -6.86
CA LEU A 257 -0.69 39.02 -6.82
C LEU A 257 0.65 39.74 -6.95
N ALA A 258 0.66 41.06 -7.15
CA ALA A 258 1.84 41.91 -7.09
C ALA A 258 2.04 42.56 -5.70
N VAL A 259 1.07 42.43 -4.79
CA VAL A 259 1.12 42.98 -3.43
C VAL A 259 0.66 41.88 -2.46
N GLU A 260 1.58 41.36 -1.65
CA GLU A 260 1.28 40.60 -0.41
C GLU A 260 0.00 41.19 0.24
N PRO A 261 -1.18 40.52 0.28
CA PRO A 261 -1.44 39.38 1.17
C PRO A 261 -2.68 38.52 0.75
N LEU A 262 -2.62 37.71 -0.30
CA LEU A 262 -3.30 36.41 -0.21
C LEU A 262 -2.29 35.53 0.50
N GLU A 263 -2.20 35.70 1.82
CA GLU A 263 -1.42 34.85 2.70
C GLU A 263 -1.79 33.39 2.41
N ASP A 264 -0.82 32.47 2.41
CA ASP A 264 -0.92 31.13 1.81
C ASP A 264 -2.12 30.28 2.27
N TRP A 265 -2.78 30.64 3.38
CA TRP A 265 -4.00 29.98 3.87
C TRP A 265 -5.21 30.09 2.94
N SER A 266 -5.36 31.14 2.10
CA SER A 266 -6.61 31.32 1.33
C SER A 266 -6.85 30.29 0.21
N LEU A 267 -5.81 29.62 -0.30
CA LEU A 267 -5.94 28.61 -1.36
C LEU A 267 -6.15 27.20 -0.79
N GLU A 268 -5.49 26.86 0.33
CA GLU A 268 -5.73 25.61 1.06
C GLU A 268 -7.18 25.51 1.54
N ASP A 269 -7.65 26.64 2.04
CA ASP A 269 -9.03 26.88 2.40
C ASP A 269 -10.02 26.55 1.24
N VAL A 270 -9.76 27.06 0.03
CA VAL A 270 -10.57 26.74 -1.16
C VAL A 270 -10.42 25.26 -1.56
N LEU A 271 -9.25 24.68 -1.38
CA LEU A 271 -9.00 23.26 -1.62
C LEU A 271 -9.86 22.38 -0.71
N TYR A 272 -9.96 22.69 0.58
CA TYR A 272 -10.88 22.00 1.49
C TYR A 272 -12.34 22.22 1.10
N ALA A 273 -12.73 23.46 0.80
CA ALA A 273 -14.10 23.77 0.37
C ALA A 273 -14.50 23.01 -0.91
N SER A 274 -13.55 22.76 -1.82
CA SER A 274 -13.79 22.00 -3.06
C SER A 274 -14.12 20.52 -2.81
N ALA A 275 -13.92 20.00 -1.60
CA ALA A 275 -14.39 18.69 -1.19
C ALA A 275 -15.91 18.63 -0.93
N ASN A 276 -16.62 19.77 -0.89
CA ASN A 276 -18.08 19.83 -0.76
C ASN A 276 -18.74 19.80 -2.14
N VAL A 277 -19.74 18.92 -2.35
CA VAL A 277 -20.42 18.77 -3.66
C VAL A 277 -21.11 20.04 -4.15
N VAL A 278 -21.76 20.80 -3.26
CA VAL A 278 -22.49 22.03 -3.62
C VAL A 278 -21.51 23.11 -4.05
N ILE A 279 -20.42 23.27 -3.29
CA ILE A 279 -19.35 24.22 -3.62
C ILE A 279 -18.69 23.83 -4.93
N ALA A 280 -18.38 22.53 -5.11
CA ALA A 280 -17.74 22.06 -6.32
C ALA A 280 -18.60 22.33 -7.56
N ARG A 281 -19.90 22.05 -7.51
CA ARG A 281 -20.85 22.35 -8.59
C ARG A 281 -20.87 23.86 -8.92
N HIS A 282 -20.84 24.73 -7.92
CA HIS A 282 -20.82 26.19 -8.13
C HIS A 282 -19.48 26.73 -8.64
N LEU A 283 -18.36 26.19 -8.19
CA LEU A 283 -17.02 26.64 -8.58
C LEU A 283 -16.53 26.02 -9.89
N CYS A 284 -17.13 24.92 -10.37
CA CYS A 284 -16.73 24.26 -11.61
C CYS A 284 -17.18 25.03 -12.88
N THR A 285 -16.96 26.34 -12.91
CA THR A 285 -17.19 27.21 -14.06
C THR A 285 -15.93 27.27 -14.95
N PRO A 286 -16.09 27.39 -16.28
CA PRO A 286 -14.94 27.46 -17.18
C PRO A 286 -13.96 28.59 -16.86
N ASP A 287 -14.47 29.75 -16.47
CA ASP A 287 -13.67 30.94 -16.17
C ASP A 287 -12.83 30.76 -14.90
N PHE A 288 -13.40 30.13 -13.87
CA PHE A 288 -12.69 29.84 -12.63
C PHE A 288 -11.60 28.79 -12.83
N LEU A 289 -11.91 27.71 -13.57
CA LEU A 289 -10.93 26.67 -13.91
C LEU A 289 -9.78 27.22 -14.74
N ALA A 290 -10.05 28.09 -15.72
CA ALA A 290 -9.02 28.74 -16.52
C ALA A 290 -8.11 29.64 -15.67
N SER A 291 -8.68 30.34 -14.68
CA SER A 291 -7.92 31.17 -13.75
C SER A 291 -6.98 30.34 -12.86
N LEU A 292 -7.45 29.20 -12.34
CA LEU A 292 -6.62 28.28 -11.55
C LEU A 292 -5.53 27.59 -12.39
N GLN A 293 -5.84 27.22 -13.63
CA GLN A 293 -4.86 26.67 -14.58
C GLN A 293 -3.78 27.69 -14.95
N SER A 294 -4.15 28.97 -15.04
CA SER A 294 -3.19 30.06 -15.20
C SER A 294 -2.25 30.16 -13.98
N ILE A 295 -2.77 30.01 -12.76
CA ILE A 295 -1.95 29.98 -11.54
C ILE A 295 -1.02 28.76 -11.54
N SER A 296 -1.53 27.56 -11.84
CA SER A 296 -0.74 26.32 -11.80
C SER A 296 0.39 26.30 -12.84
N SER A 297 0.20 26.93 -14.00
CA SER A 297 1.21 27.03 -15.06
C SER A 297 2.19 28.21 -14.89
N LYS A 298 1.89 29.20 -14.03
CA LYS A 298 2.71 30.41 -13.88
C LYS A 298 4.03 30.13 -13.14
N ALA A 299 5.16 30.20 -13.86
CA ALA A 299 6.50 29.97 -13.28
C ALA A 299 6.88 30.90 -12.11
N SER A 300 6.25 32.07 -11.98
CA SER A 300 6.50 33.00 -10.88
C SER A 300 5.80 32.64 -9.56
N ALA A 301 4.82 31.72 -9.58
CA ALA A 301 4.12 31.28 -8.38
C ALA A 301 4.95 30.25 -7.61
N THR A 302 4.90 30.31 -6.28
CA THR A 302 5.55 29.32 -5.39
C THR A 302 5.07 27.90 -5.71
N ARG A 303 5.92 26.88 -5.49
CA ARG A 303 5.60 25.45 -5.68
C ARG A 303 4.29 25.06 -4.99
N HIS A 304 4.16 25.42 -3.72
CA HIS A 304 2.98 25.14 -2.90
C HIS A 304 1.68 25.62 -3.56
N ARG A 305 1.62 26.90 -3.94
CA ARG A 305 0.46 27.50 -4.61
C ARG A 305 0.10 26.84 -5.95
N ARG A 306 1.09 26.45 -6.77
CA ARG A 306 0.83 25.76 -8.04
C ARG A 306 0.25 24.38 -7.82
N SER A 307 0.79 23.64 -6.86
CA SER A 307 0.28 22.33 -6.45
C SER A 307 -1.16 22.44 -5.94
N ILE A 308 -1.44 23.36 -5.01
CA ILE A 308 -2.80 23.58 -4.50
C ILE A 308 -3.76 23.96 -5.63
N ALA A 309 -3.42 24.92 -6.50
CA ALA A 309 -4.27 25.32 -7.62
C ALA A 309 -4.59 24.15 -8.57
N SER A 310 -3.58 23.32 -8.89
CA SER A 310 -3.77 22.12 -9.69
C SER A 310 -4.69 21.10 -9.01
N ARG A 311 -4.56 20.93 -7.68
CA ARG A 311 -5.40 20.02 -6.90
C ARG A 311 -6.84 20.52 -6.79
N ILE A 312 -7.07 21.83 -6.66
CA ILE A 312 -8.42 22.42 -6.70
C ILE A 312 -9.08 22.09 -8.05
N VAL A 313 -8.39 22.33 -9.18
CA VAL A 313 -8.91 21.98 -10.51
C VAL A 313 -9.25 20.50 -10.60
N ALA A 314 -8.34 19.62 -10.14
CA ALA A 314 -8.55 18.19 -10.15
C ALA A 314 -9.76 17.76 -9.29
N ARG A 315 -10.00 18.37 -8.13
CA ARG A 315 -11.16 18.08 -7.28
C ARG A 315 -12.48 18.56 -7.88
N LEU A 316 -12.52 19.77 -8.42
CA LEU A 316 -13.72 20.32 -9.06
C LEU A 316 -14.15 19.48 -10.27
N GLN A 317 -13.18 19.05 -11.09
CA GLN A 317 -13.44 18.14 -12.20
C GLN A 317 -13.75 16.72 -11.71
N GLY A 318 -13.06 16.28 -10.66
CA GLY A 318 -13.23 14.98 -10.02
C GLY A 318 -14.64 14.76 -9.47
N TRP A 319 -15.27 15.78 -8.89
CA TRP A 319 -16.68 15.73 -8.46
C TRP A 319 -17.63 15.39 -9.61
N ARG A 320 -17.48 16.06 -10.75
CA ARG A 320 -18.31 15.78 -11.94
C ARG A 320 -18.12 14.33 -12.40
N ILE A 321 -16.88 13.88 -12.52
CA ILE A 321 -16.57 12.49 -12.91
C ILE A 321 -17.14 11.50 -11.88
N PHE A 322 -17.08 11.83 -10.60
CA PHE A 322 -17.62 11.01 -9.52
C PHE A 322 -19.15 10.93 -9.55
N GLU A 323 -19.84 12.02 -9.84
CA GLU A 323 -21.30 12.05 -10.01
C GLU A 323 -21.74 11.27 -11.25
N ASP A 324 -21.05 11.45 -12.38
CA ASP A 324 -21.29 10.67 -13.60
C ASP A 324 -21.08 9.17 -13.31
N ALA A 325 -19.99 8.83 -12.60
CA ALA A 325 -19.70 7.47 -12.17
C ALA A 325 -20.74 6.90 -11.21
N LEU A 326 -21.39 7.72 -10.38
CA LEU A 326 -22.51 7.31 -9.50
C LEU A 326 -23.81 7.07 -10.28
N GLU A 327 -24.05 7.83 -11.35
CA GLU A 327 -25.20 7.66 -12.25
C GLU A 327 -25.05 6.47 -13.21
N ASP A 328 -23.85 5.87 -13.29
CA ASP A 328 -23.50 4.83 -14.27
C ASP A 328 -23.74 5.30 -15.71
N ALA A 329 -23.34 6.54 -16.00
CA ALA A 329 -23.47 7.08 -17.35
C ALA A 329 -22.53 6.35 -18.33
N ASP A 330 -22.97 6.17 -19.56
CA ASP A 330 -22.16 5.51 -20.60
C ASP A 330 -20.79 6.20 -20.77
N GLY A 331 -19.70 5.44 -20.64
CA GLY A 331 -18.34 5.93 -20.84
C GLY A 331 -17.69 6.61 -19.64
N CYS A 332 -18.21 6.41 -18.42
CA CYS A 332 -17.61 6.94 -17.20
C CYS A 332 -16.17 6.48 -16.94
N ASP A 333 -15.32 7.38 -16.45
CA ASP A 333 -13.96 7.07 -16.03
C ASP A 333 -13.93 6.75 -14.52
N TYR A 334 -14.25 5.50 -14.20
CA TYR A 334 -14.23 4.96 -12.83
C TYR A 334 -12.86 5.04 -12.15
N PHE A 335 -11.78 5.00 -12.94
CA PHE A 335 -10.43 5.15 -12.42
C PHE A 335 -10.19 6.58 -11.95
N ALA A 336 -10.58 7.59 -12.74
CA ALA A 336 -10.48 8.98 -12.35
C ALA A 336 -11.37 9.30 -11.12
N ALA A 337 -12.58 8.75 -11.04
CA ALA A 337 -13.43 8.86 -9.85
C ALA A 337 -12.76 8.26 -8.60
N THR A 338 -12.07 7.12 -8.73
CA THR A 338 -11.31 6.52 -7.63
C THR A 338 -10.09 7.38 -7.24
N ARG A 339 -9.37 7.95 -8.21
CA ARG A 339 -8.24 8.88 -7.95
C ARG A 339 -8.70 10.12 -7.19
N PHE A 340 -9.88 10.64 -7.52
CA PHE A 340 -10.50 11.73 -6.76
C PHE A 340 -10.71 11.34 -5.29
N LEU A 341 -11.27 10.16 -5.02
CA LEU A 341 -11.46 9.67 -3.64
C LEU A 341 -10.13 9.42 -2.92
N ALA A 342 -9.11 8.93 -3.64
CA ALA A 342 -7.77 8.77 -3.10
C ALA A 342 -7.21 10.11 -2.61
N ASP A 343 -7.28 11.16 -3.44
CA ASP A 343 -6.85 12.51 -3.05
C ASP A 343 -7.67 13.07 -1.87
N ILE A 344 -8.99 12.91 -1.87
CA ILE A 344 -9.84 13.32 -0.74
C ILE A 344 -9.42 12.60 0.56
N GLY A 345 -9.14 11.29 0.48
CA GLY A 345 -8.72 10.48 1.62
C GLY A 345 -7.33 10.80 2.18
N THR A 346 -6.53 11.62 1.49
CA THR A 346 -5.21 12.05 1.97
C THR A 346 -5.24 13.20 2.98
N GLU A 347 -6.40 13.83 3.17
CA GLU A 347 -6.58 15.01 4.01
C GLU A 347 -7.82 14.88 4.89
N GLU A 348 -7.66 15.15 6.18
CA GLU A 348 -8.72 14.96 7.18
C GLU A 348 -9.96 15.80 6.89
N ILE A 349 -9.76 17.11 6.68
CA ILE A 349 -10.84 18.06 6.50
C ILE A 349 -11.59 17.74 5.21
N SER A 350 -10.86 17.45 4.13
CA SER A 350 -11.42 17.06 2.83
C SER A 350 -12.25 15.78 2.94
N LEU A 351 -11.70 14.75 3.58
CA LEU A 351 -12.40 13.49 3.84
C LEU A 351 -13.66 13.72 4.67
N GLY A 352 -13.57 14.52 5.73
CA GLY A 352 -14.70 14.88 6.57
C GLY A 352 -15.82 15.57 5.81
N ILE A 353 -15.49 16.59 5.03
CA ILE A 353 -16.45 17.34 4.22
C ILE A 353 -17.13 16.41 3.21
N TRP A 354 -16.33 15.61 2.49
CA TRP A 354 -16.86 14.64 1.52
C TRP A 354 -17.77 13.60 2.19
N LEU A 355 -17.38 13.07 3.35
CA LEU A 355 -18.18 12.11 4.11
C LEU A 355 -19.52 12.69 4.54
N LEU A 356 -19.52 13.94 5.01
CA LEU A 356 -20.76 14.64 5.37
C LEU A 356 -21.67 14.78 4.16
N CYS A 357 -21.11 15.14 3.01
CA CYS A 357 -21.88 15.18 1.77
C CYS A 357 -22.52 13.83 1.45
N MET A 358 -21.77 12.73 1.56
CA MET A 358 -22.31 11.38 1.28
C MET A 358 -23.37 10.91 2.28
N VAL A 359 -23.28 11.33 3.54
CA VAL A 359 -24.22 10.92 4.61
C VAL A 359 -25.47 11.82 4.67
N GLN A 360 -25.34 13.12 4.42
CA GLN A 360 -26.43 14.09 4.59
C GLN A 360 -27.19 14.37 3.29
N HIS A 361 -26.53 14.33 2.12
CA HIS A 361 -27.23 14.58 0.86
C HIS A 361 -27.98 13.34 0.40
N GLN A 362 -29.31 13.43 0.45
CA GLN A 362 -30.21 12.33 0.15
C GLN A 362 -30.01 11.81 -1.29
N ASP A 363 -29.77 12.69 -2.26
CA ASP A 363 -29.50 12.33 -3.66
C ASP A 363 -28.30 11.38 -3.79
N MET A 364 -27.19 11.66 -3.09
CA MET A 364 -25.98 10.84 -3.11
C MET A 364 -26.21 9.47 -2.46
N SER A 365 -26.87 9.46 -1.30
CA SER A 365 -27.17 8.23 -0.58
C SER A 365 -28.14 7.32 -1.34
N GLU A 366 -29.14 7.89 -2.01
CA GLU A 366 -30.12 7.17 -2.83
C GLU A 366 -29.47 6.59 -4.09
N ARG A 367 -28.63 7.37 -4.79
CA ARG A 367 -27.87 6.90 -5.95
C ARG A 367 -27.00 5.69 -5.61
N LEU A 368 -26.29 5.74 -4.47
CA LEU A 368 -25.48 4.61 -4.01
C LEU A 368 -26.34 3.39 -3.62
N ALA A 369 -27.48 3.62 -2.96
CA ALA A 369 -28.40 2.56 -2.56
C ALA A 369 -29.09 1.86 -3.75
N GLN A 370 -29.29 2.58 -4.86
CA GLN A 370 -29.89 2.05 -6.09
C GLN A 370 -28.97 1.10 -6.88
N ARG A 371 -27.71 0.91 -6.46
CA ARG A 371 -26.73 0.03 -7.10
C ARG A 371 -26.48 -1.24 -6.27
N PRO A 372 -27.36 -2.26 -6.35
CA PRO A 372 -27.11 -3.52 -5.71
C PRO A 372 -25.94 -4.22 -6.39
N LEU A 373 -24.96 -4.63 -5.59
CA LEU A 373 -23.86 -5.44 -6.10
C LEU A 373 -24.33 -6.89 -6.33
N PRO A 374 -23.76 -7.59 -7.33
CA PRO A 374 -24.02 -9.01 -7.50
C PRO A 374 -23.58 -9.77 -6.25
N ALA A 375 -24.38 -10.76 -5.83
CA ALA A 375 -24.15 -11.56 -4.61
C ALA A 375 -22.81 -12.32 -4.58
N THR A 376 -22.06 -12.31 -5.69
CA THR A 376 -20.74 -12.94 -5.86
C THR A 376 -19.57 -12.01 -5.56
N SER A 377 -19.77 -10.70 -5.40
CA SER A 377 -18.70 -9.77 -5.03
C SER A 377 -18.36 -9.95 -3.54
N THR A 378 -17.13 -10.35 -3.22
CA THR A 378 -16.76 -10.69 -1.83
C THR A 378 -15.83 -9.68 -1.17
N LEU A 379 -15.04 -8.92 -1.94
CA LEU A 379 -14.06 -7.98 -1.41
C LEU A 379 -13.94 -6.75 -2.32
N PRO A 380 -13.60 -5.57 -1.76
CA PRO A 380 -13.37 -4.39 -2.57
C PRO A 380 -12.15 -4.61 -3.48
N PRO A 381 -12.15 -4.06 -4.70
CA PRO A 381 -10.99 -4.13 -5.58
C PRO A 381 -9.87 -3.23 -5.07
N LEU A 382 -8.63 -3.56 -5.46
CA LEU A 382 -7.42 -2.80 -5.16
C LEU A 382 -7.33 -1.58 -6.10
N CYS A 383 -8.20 -0.60 -5.89
CA CYS A 383 -8.35 0.56 -6.78
C CYS A 383 -7.36 1.71 -6.48
N LEU A 384 -6.73 1.72 -5.30
CA LEU A 384 -5.84 2.81 -4.88
C LEU A 384 -4.42 2.64 -5.44
N ARG A 385 -4.13 1.53 -6.12
CA ARG A 385 -2.87 1.28 -6.83
C ARG A 385 -2.63 2.25 -7.98
N ARG A 386 -1.36 2.58 -8.23
CA ARG A 386 -0.94 3.69 -9.12
C ARG A 386 -1.45 3.55 -10.55
N ARG A 387 -1.60 2.30 -11.02
CA ARG A 387 -1.83 1.99 -12.42
C ARG A 387 -3.27 2.21 -12.84
N ARG A 388 -3.45 2.77 -14.04
CA ARG A 388 -4.75 2.85 -14.69
C ARG A 388 -5.22 1.43 -14.99
N ARG A 389 -6.21 0.99 -14.23
CA ARG A 389 -6.94 -0.25 -14.46
C ARG A 389 -8.32 0.10 -14.99
N GLU A 390 -8.82 -0.72 -15.90
CA GLU A 390 -10.25 -0.71 -16.22
C GLU A 390 -11.01 -1.18 -14.99
N ILE A 391 -11.66 -0.23 -14.31
CA ILE A 391 -12.52 -0.50 -13.15
C ILE A 391 -13.94 -0.62 -13.68
N SER A 392 -14.59 -1.75 -13.41
CA SER A 392 -16.00 -1.93 -13.73
C SER A 392 -16.92 -1.15 -12.79
N SER A 393 -18.16 -0.90 -13.22
CA SER A 393 -19.23 -0.27 -12.44
C SER A 393 -19.43 -0.94 -11.06
N ASP A 394 -19.40 -2.28 -11.02
CA ASP A 394 -19.51 -3.07 -9.78
C ASP A 394 -18.28 -2.93 -8.89
N GLU A 395 -17.07 -2.99 -9.47
CA GLU A 395 -15.82 -2.82 -8.72
C GLU A 395 -15.75 -1.42 -8.09
N PHE A 396 -16.12 -0.37 -8.83
CA PHE A 396 -16.18 0.99 -8.30
C PHE A 396 -17.21 1.12 -7.17
N THR A 397 -18.41 0.56 -7.34
CA THR A 397 -19.46 0.60 -6.31
C THR A 397 -19.01 -0.13 -5.04
N ALA A 398 -18.35 -1.28 -5.17
CA ALA A 398 -17.77 -2.02 -4.06
C ALA A 398 -16.68 -1.22 -3.33
N PHE A 399 -15.77 -0.61 -4.09
CA PHE A 399 -14.74 0.28 -3.55
C PHE A 399 -15.36 1.46 -2.78
N LEU A 400 -16.33 2.16 -3.37
CA LEU A 400 -16.96 3.32 -2.77
C LEU A 400 -17.68 2.99 -1.45
N LYS A 401 -18.42 1.87 -1.39
CA LYS A 401 -19.06 1.41 -0.15
C LYS A 401 -18.02 1.09 0.93
N ALA A 402 -16.95 0.39 0.56
CA ALA A 402 -15.86 0.09 1.48
C ALA A 402 -15.16 1.35 1.99
N PHE A 403 -14.91 2.33 1.10
CA PHE A 403 -14.30 3.62 1.43
C PHE A 403 -15.15 4.42 2.41
N LEU A 404 -16.44 4.62 2.10
CA LEU A 404 -17.39 5.32 2.94
C LEU A 404 -17.52 4.68 4.33
N GLY A 405 -17.73 3.36 4.37
CA GLY A 405 -17.90 2.64 5.63
C GLY A 405 -16.64 2.62 6.50
N THR A 406 -15.47 2.44 5.89
CA THR A 406 -14.18 2.45 6.61
C THR A 406 -13.93 3.82 7.23
N ALA A 407 -14.09 4.89 6.44
CA ALA A 407 -13.88 6.25 6.91
C ALA A 407 -14.89 6.64 8.02
N ALA A 408 -16.14 6.17 7.93
CA ALA A 408 -17.12 6.34 9.00
C ALA A 408 -16.73 5.63 10.30
N VAL A 409 -16.19 4.39 10.22
CA VAL A 409 -15.69 3.67 11.40
C VAL A 409 -14.48 4.35 12.03
N VAL A 410 -13.56 4.90 11.24
CA VAL A 410 -12.45 5.71 11.77
C VAL A 410 -12.97 6.94 12.50
N GLY A 411 -13.97 7.64 11.96
CA GLY A 411 -14.61 8.76 12.64
C GLY A 411 -15.25 8.36 13.99
N VAL A 412 -15.95 7.23 14.04
CA VAL A 412 -16.50 6.69 15.30
C VAL A 412 -15.40 6.28 16.28
N ALA A 413 -14.29 5.69 15.80
CA ALA A 413 -13.15 5.35 16.65
C ALA A 413 -12.54 6.60 17.29
N CYS A 414 -12.30 7.65 16.49
CA CYS A 414 -11.76 8.92 16.97
C CYS A 414 -12.67 9.57 18.01
N TRP A 415 -14.00 9.52 17.79
CA TRP A 415 -14.97 10.02 18.76
C TRP A 415 -14.99 9.18 20.05
N ALA A 416 -14.98 7.86 19.95
CA ALA A 416 -14.99 6.99 21.13
C ALA A 416 -13.77 7.25 22.04
N ASP A 417 -12.61 7.49 21.44
CA ASP A 417 -11.37 7.88 22.14
C ASP A 417 -11.52 9.24 22.85
N CYS A 418 -12.08 10.27 22.20
CA CYS A 418 -12.36 11.58 22.81
C CYS A 418 -13.19 11.50 24.11
N PHE A 419 -14.09 10.53 24.22
CA PHE A 419 -14.97 10.37 25.39
C PHE A 419 -14.52 9.23 26.33
N ALA A 420 -13.31 8.70 26.14
CA ALA A 420 -12.76 7.59 26.91
C ALA A 420 -13.72 6.37 26.98
N ASN A 421 -14.41 6.06 25.87
CA ASN A 421 -15.21 4.84 25.76
C ASN A 421 -14.35 3.70 25.22
N ASP A 422 -13.60 3.07 26.13
CA ASP A 422 -12.65 2.01 25.80
C ASP A 422 -13.30 0.85 25.03
N ILE A 423 -14.55 0.50 25.33
CA ILE A 423 -15.25 -0.63 24.69
C ILE A 423 -15.54 -0.32 23.22
N CYS A 424 -16.08 0.86 22.92
CA CYS A 424 -16.37 1.27 21.55
C CYS A 424 -15.07 1.41 20.75
N PHE A 425 -14.05 2.03 21.34
CA PHE A 425 -12.75 2.23 20.71
C PHE A 425 -12.01 0.91 20.44
N GLU A 426 -11.91 0.00 21.43
CA GLU A 426 -11.32 -1.34 21.25
C GLU A 426 -12.01 -2.09 20.10
N ARG A 427 -13.35 -2.05 20.03
CA ARG A 427 -14.11 -2.72 18.97
C ARG A 427 -13.90 -2.10 17.62
N ALA A 428 -13.81 -0.77 17.53
CA ALA A 428 -13.52 -0.08 16.28
C ALA A 428 -12.10 -0.42 15.78
N LEU A 429 -11.09 -0.38 16.65
CA LEU A 429 -9.72 -0.80 16.30
C LEU A 429 -9.66 -2.27 15.86
N ALA A 430 -10.40 -3.17 16.51
CA ALA A 430 -10.44 -4.57 16.12
C ALA A 430 -11.03 -4.77 14.70
N VAL A 431 -12.07 -4.01 14.35
CA VAL A 431 -12.65 -4.01 13.01
C VAL A 431 -11.67 -3.44 11.98
N LEU A 432 -11.02 -2.32 12.30
CA LEU A 432 -10.04 -1.69 11.43
C LEU A 432 -8.83 -2.59 11.19
N HIS A 433 -8.28 -3.23 12.22
CA HIS A 433 -7.19 -4.19 12.07
C HIS A 433 -7.61 -5.41 11.22
N LEU A 434 -8.82 -5.94 11.42
CA LEU A 434 -9.33 -7.03 10.59
C LEU A 434 -9.41 -6.63 9.11
N TRP A 435 -9.91 -5.44 8.81
CA TRP A 435 -9.96 -4.90 7.45
C TRP A 435 -8.58 -4.58 6.88
N GLN A 436 -7.64 -4.14 7.71
CA GLN A 436 -6.24 -3.93 7.33
C GLN A 436 -5.55 -5.22 6.86
N GLN A 437 -6.01 -6.37 7.37
CA GLN A 437 -5.52 -7.69 6.96
C GLN A 437 -6.31 -8.28 5.77
N ALA A 438 -7.40 -7.65 5.35
CA ALA A 438 -8.22 -8.10 4.23
C ALA A 438 -7.76 -7.47 2.89
N PRO A 439 -7.63 -8.26 1.81
CA PRO A 439 -7.40 -7.74 0.46
C PRO A 439 -8.41 -6.66 0.09
N GLY A 440 -7.95 -5.59 -0.57
CA GLY A 440 -8.78 -4.45 -0.98
C GLY A 440 -9.04 -3.44 0.14
N TYR A 441 -9.53 -3.91 1.29
CA TYR A 441 -9.76 -3.03 2.44
C TYR A 441 -8.46 -2.47 3.01
N SER A 442 -7.39 -3.26 3.01
CA SER A 442 -6.05 -2.84 3.45
C SER A 442 -5.61 -1.50 2.86
N GLU A 443 -5.78 -1.27 1.56
CA GLU A 443 -5.38 -0.01 0.92
C GLU A 443 -6.21 1.19 1.44
N ILE A 444 -7.53 0.98 1.60
CA ILE A 444 -8.46 2.00 2.09
C ILE A 444 -8.18 2.33 3.56
N VAL A 445 -8.04 1.30 4.39
CA VAL A 445 -7.76 1.42 5.81
C VAL A 445 -6.42 2.11 6.02
N ASN A 446 -5.36 1.68 5.32
CA ASN A 446 -4.04 2.29 5.45
C ASN A 446 -4.04 3.76 5.05
N LEU A 447 -4.75 4.12 3.97
CA LEU A 447 -4.89 5.51 3.54
C LEU A 447 -5.52 6.39 4.64
N ILE A 448 -6.64 5.94 5.21
CA ILE A 448 -7.40 6.73 6.19
C ILE A 448 -6.72 6.73 7.58
N LEU A 449 -6.11 5.61 7.97
CA LEU A 449 -5.41 5.53 9.25
C LEU A 449 -4.09 6.34 9.26
N ALA A 450 -3.52 6.64 8.10
CA ALA A 450 -2.34 7.49 7.96
C ALA A 450 -2.64 8.99 8.15
N LEU A 451 -3.90 9.37 8.39
CA LEU A 451 -4.28 10.74 8.77
C LEU A 451 -3.73 11.13 10.14
N ASP A 452 -3.40 12.41 10.32
CA ASP A 452 -2.68 12.94 11.49
C ASP A 452 -3.38 12.63 12.83
N GLN A 453 -4.66 12.95 12.97
CA GLN A 453 -5.49 12.68 14.14
C GLN A 453 -5.56 11.19 14.44
N THR A 454 -5.67 10.34 13.41
CA THR A 454 -5.68 8.91 13.62
C THR A 454 -4.35 8.43 14.18
N CYS A 455 -3.24 8.91 13.62
CA CYS A 455 -1.89 8.62 14.12
C CYS A 455 -1.69 9.12 15.57
N ARG A 456 -2.11 10.34 15.89
CA ARG A 456 -2.06 10.92 17.25
C ARG A 456 -2.85 10.09 18.25
N ARG A 457 -4.03 9.59 17.88
CA ARG A 457 -4.85 8.76 18.76
C ARG A 457 -4.27 7.38 18.95
N ILE A 458 -3.75 6.77 17.90
CA ILE A 458 -2.98 5.52 18.00
C ILE A 458 -1.82 5.72 18.97
N LYS A 459 -1.05 6.82 18.84
CA LYS A 459 0.00 7.20 19.78
C LYS A 459 -0.50 7.29 21.22
N TRP A 460 -1.52 8.10 21.48
CA TRP A 460 -2.07 8.30 22.83
C TRP A 460 -2.60 7.01 23.46
N SER A 461 -3.21 6.13 22.65
CA SER A 461 -3.72 4.85 23.12
C SER A 461 -2.61 3.93 23.66
N MET A 462 -1.35 4.15 23.26
CA MET A 462 -0.16 3.40 23.72
C MET A 462 0.61 4.10 24.86
N GLU A 463 0.19 5.28 25.33
CA GLU A 463 0.93 6.04 26.36
C GLU A 463 0.66 5.56 27.79
N ASP A 464 -0.51 4.98 28.08
CA ASP A 464 -0.81 4.39 29.38
C ASP A 464 -0.20 2.98 29.49
N ARG A 465 0.92 2.87 30.21
CA ARG A 465 1.75 1.64 30.27
C ARG A 465 1.57 0.83 31.56
N THR A 466 0.45 1.00 32.26
CA THR A 466 0.26 0.37 33.57
C THR A 466 -0.01 -1.14 33.46
N ALA A 467 -0.76 -1.58 32.45
CA ALA A 467 -1.02 -3.00 32.13
C ALA A 467 -1.39 -3.15 30.65
N PRO A 468 -1.04 -4.27 30.00
CA PRO A 468 -1.31 -4.43 28.57
C PRO A 468 -2.82 -4.53 28.33
N ARG A 469 -3.36 -3.55 27.59
CA ARG A 469 -4.77 -3.54 27.18
C ARG A 469 -4.92 -4.04 25.74
N ARG A 470 -6.11 -4.53 25.40
CA ARG A 470 -6.42 -4.95 24.03
C ARG A 470 -6.37 -3.79 23.04
N THR A 471 -6.80 -2.61 23.48
CA THR A 471 -6.68 -1.36 22.70
C THR A 471 -5.22 -1.09 22.31
N GLU A 472 -4.29 -1.19 23.25
CA GLU A 472 -2.84 -1.02 22.99
C GLU A 472 -2.33 -2.08 22.03
N LEU A 473 -2.68 -3.35 22.24
CA LEU A 473 -2.27 -4.44 21.34
C LEU A 473 -2.75 -4.19 19.91
N LEU A 474 -4.01 -3.78 19.72
CA LEU A 474 -4.57 -3.47 18.42
C LEU A 474 -3.94 -2.22 17.79
N ALA A 475 -3.68 -1.19 18.58
CA ALA A 475 -3.00 0.01 18.14
C ALA A 475 -1.56 -0.29 17.67
N GLU A 476 -0.83 -1.13 18.42
CA GLU A 476 0.51 -1.60 18.06
C GLU A 476 0.50 -2.45 16.78
N GLN A 477 -0.49 -3.32 16.60
CA GLN A 477 -0.67 -4.11 15.37
C GLN A 477 -0.93 -3.20 14.17
N ILE A 478 -1.90 -2.29 14.29
CA ILE A 478 -2.24 -1.32 13.25
C ILE A 478 -1.03 -0.47 12.86
N LEU A 479 -0.30 0.02 13.86
CA LEU A 479 0.88 0.84 13.65
C LEU A 479 2.02 0.08 12.99
N THR A 480 2.18 -1.20 13.32
CA THR A 480 3.16 -2.08 12.66
C THR A 480 2.84 -2.18 11.17
N ASP A 481 1.59 -2.48 10.83
CA ASP A 481 1.16 -2.62 9.44
C ASP A 481 1.31 -1.30 8.66
N LEU A 482 0.94 -0.16 9.28
CA LEU A 482 1.12 1.18 8.68
C LEU A 482 2.58 1.56 8.46
N ALA A 483 3.46 1.24 9.41
CA ALA A 483 4.87 1.62 9.33
C ALA A 483 5.63 0.92 8.20
N PHE A 484 5.10 -0.20 7.70
CA PHE A 484 5.66 -0.90 6.53
C PHE A 484 4.96 -0.55 5.21
N GLU A 485 3.95 0.31 5.23
CA GLU A 485 3.30 0.84 4.03
C GLU A 485 4.08 2.08 3.51
N PRO A 486 4.73 2.00 2.33
CA PRO A 486 5.68 3.02 1.90
C PRO A 486 5.14 4.43 1.82
N LYS A 487 3.90 4.61 1.35
CA LYS A 487 3.27 5.94 1.23
C LYS A 487 2.71 6.46 2.55
N ALA A 488 2.33 5.57 3.46
CA ALA A 488 1.83 5.97 4.77
C ALA A 488 2.96 6.58 5.62
N VAL A 489 4.14 5.94 5.64
CA VAL A 489 5.28 6.41 6.46
C VAL A 489 5.86 7.75 6.00
N LEU A 490 5.49 8.26 4.81
CA LEU A 490 5.86 9.61 4.37
C LEU A 490 5.10 10.72 5.12
N ARG A 491 4.13 10.39 5.97
CA ARG A 491 3.36 11.34 6.77
C ARG A 491 4.13 11.73 8.03
N ASP A 492 4.36 13.02 8.21
CA ASP A 492 5.10 13.58 9.34
C ASP A 492 4.56 13.12 10.71
N GLU A 493 3.23 13.05 10.87
CA GLU A 493 2.63 12.62 12.13
C GLU A 493 2.82 11.12 12.39
N LEU A 494 2.83 10.28 11.34
CA LEU A 494 3.15 8.86 11.49
C LEU A 494 4.62 8.66 11.83
N VAL A 495 5.54 9.40 11.19
CA VAL A 495 6.97 9.44 11.54
C VAL A 495 7.14 9.82 13.01
N THR A 496 6.52 10.91 13.43
CA THR A 496 6.54 11.38 14.82
C THR A 496 5.99 10.34 15.79
N THR A 497 4.92 9.64 15.41
CA THR A 497 4.31 8.57 16.19
C THR A 497 5.27 7.39 16.35
N ILE A 498 5.91 6.92 15.26
CA ILE A 498 6.86 5.81 15.26
C ILE A 498 8.11 6.13 16.11
N LEU A 499 8.64 7.35 15.98
CA LEU A 499 9.81 7.78 16.73
C LEU A 499 9.51 7.96 18.23
N ALA A 500 8.27 8.29 18.60
CA ALA A 500 7.84 8.44 19.98
C ALA A 500 7.57 7.10 20.71
N ILE A 501 7.48 5.98 19.99
CA ILE A 501 7.25 4.65 20.59
C ILE A 501 8.41 4.31 21.53
N GLN A 502 8.09 3.91 22.77
CA GLN A 502 9.06 3.46 23.76
C GLN A 502 8.60 2.17 24.44
N PRO A 503 9.52 1.25 24.80
CA PRO A 503 9.21 0.06 25.60
C PRO A 503 8.64 0.37 27.00
N PRO A 504 7.94 -0.58 27.65
CA PRO A 504 7.56 -1.91 27.14
C PRO A 504 6.41 -1.85 26.13
N LEU A 505 6.47 -2.70 25.10
CA LEU A 505 5.45 -2.87 24.06
C LEU A 505 4.91 -4.29 24.12
N SER A 506 3.66 -4.47 23.71
CA SER A 506 2.92 -5.73 23.86
C SER A 506 3.03 -6.65 22.65
N TYR A 507 3.04 -6.07 21.47
CA TYR A 507 3.09 -6.73 20.16
C TYR A 507 4.37 -6.39 19.40
N ILE A 508 4.77 -5.11 19.40
CA ILE A 508 5.95 -4.65 18.65
C ILE A 508 7.21 -5.18 19.33
N THR A 509 7.88 -6.12 18.67
CA THR A 509 9.19 -6.61 19.10
C THR A 509 10.26 -5.52 18.98
N GLU A 510 11.36 -5.65 19.71
CA GLU A 510 12.46 -4.68 19.62
C GLU A 510 13.06 -4.60 18.21
N ASP A 511 13.17 -5.73 17.51
CA ASP A 511 13.66 -5.77 16.13
C ASP A 511 12.70 -5.06 15.17
N THR A 512 11.39 -5.30 15.33
CA THR A 512 10.35 -4.60 14.57
C THR A 512 10.39 -3.09 14.87
N ARG A 513 10.50 -2.69 16.14
CA ARG A 513 10.61 -1.29 16.56
C ARG A 513 11.81 -0.61 15.92
N ILE A 514 12.99 -1.24 15.94
CA ILE A 514 14.21 -0.72 15.31
C ILE A 514 14.03 -0.63 13.78
N ALA A 515 13.37 -1.60 13.15
CA ALA A 515 13.07 -1.54 11.73
C ALA A 515 12.14 -0.36 11.39
N MET A 516 11.04 -0.19 12.12
CA MET A 516 10.11 0.93 11.95
C MET A 516 10.83 2.28 12.17
N GLN A 517 11.62 2.41 13.24
CA GLN A 517 12.39 3.63 13.51
C GLN A 517 13.43 3.93 12.44
N LYS A 518 14.04 2.91 11.83
CA LYS A 518 14.95 3.11 10.70
C LYS A 518 14.20 3.71 9.49
N LEU A 519 13.01 3.21 9.18
CA LEU A 519 12.19 3.75 8.09
C LEU A 519 11.75 5.19 8.39
N ALA A 520 11.24 5.44 9.60
CA ALA A 520 10.81 6.77 10.02
C ALA A 520 11.96 7.79 10.01
N ARG A 521 13.16 7.43 10.48
CA ARG A 521 14.34 8.30 10.40
C ARG A 521 14.75 8.59 8.97
N ALA A 522 14.70 7.60 8.08
CA ALA A 522 15.01 7.83 6.68
C ALA A 522 14.07 8.86 6.03
N VAL A 523 12.80 8.88 6.43
CA VAL A 523 11.85 9.91 5.99
C VAL A 523 12.14 11.26 6.65
N ASP A 524 12.39 11.29 7.96
CA ASP A 524 12.72 12.50 8.73
C ASP A 524 13.99 13.21 8.24
N ASP A 525 15.02 12.43 7.87
CA ASP A 525 16.29 12.89 7.29
C ASP A 525 16.11 13.37 5.82
N GLY A 526 14.98 13.04 5.19
CA GLY A 526 14.56 13.53 3.89
C GLY A 526 15.18 12.81 2.69
N LEU A 527 15.01 13.40 1.50
CA LEU A 527 15.30 12.76 0.21
C LEU A 527 16.74 12.25 0.05
N GLN A 528 17.72 12.87 0.74
CA GLN A 528 19.13 12.45 0.70
C GLN A 528 19.31 11.03 1.24
N GLU A 529 18.75 10.73 2.42
CA GLU A 529 18.80 9.39 3.03
C GLU A 529 18.01 8.38 2.21
N GLY A 530 16.91 8.80 1.58
CA GLY A 530 16.18 7.98 0.60
C GLY A 530 17.09 7.54 -0.57
N VAL A 531 17.81 8.48 -1.18
CA VAL A 531 18.76 8.20 -2.27
C VAL A 531 19.92 7.33 -1.81
N GLU A 532 20.49 7.58 -0.64
CA GLU A 532 21.53 6.72 -0.05
C GLU A 532 20.98 5.28 0.14
N GLY A 533 19.75 5.17 0.65
CA GLY A 533 19.03 3.92 0.82
C GLY A 533 18.88 3.14 -0.49
N LEU A 534 18.62 3.80 -1.62
CA LEU A 534 18.59 3.14 -2.95
C LEU A 534 19.98 2.72 -3.41
N ALA A 535 21.00 3.53 -3.16
CA ALA A 535 22.37 3.31 -3.60
C ALA A 535 23.18 2.34 -2.71
N GLN A 536 22.56 1.81 -1.65
CA GLN A 536 23.18 0.85 -0.74
C GLN A 536 23.25 -0.55 -1.38
N ASP A 537 24.47 -1.05 -1.57
CA ASP A 537 24.72 -2.43 -1.99
C ASP A 537 24.04 -3.41 -1.04
N SER A 538 23.39 -4.42 -1.60
CA SER A 538 22.60 -5.37 -0.84
C SER A 538 23.02 -6.79 -1.14
N GLU A 539 23.08 -7.62 -0.09
CA GLU A 539 23.28 -9.05 -0.24
C GLU A 539 21.97 -9.70 -0.71
N HIS A 540 22.09 -10.65 -1.63
CA HIS A 540 20.96 -11.43 -2.15
C HIS A 540 20.88 -12.81 -1.48
N PRO A 541 19.68 -13.32 -1.17
CA PRO A 541 18.37 -12.72 -1.47
C PRO A 541 18.01 -11.55 -0.54
N TYR A 542 17.22 -10.61 -1.04
CA TYR A 542 16.70 -9.49 -0.26
C TYR A 542 15.91 -9.98 0.95
N THR A 543 16.17 -9.35 2.09
CA THR A 543 15.34 -9.52 3.28
C THR A 543 14.09 -8.63 3.19
N LEU A 544 13.00 -9.01 3.85
CA LEU A 544 11.78 -8.17 3.92
C LEU A 544 12.10 -6.77 4.43
N ARG A 545 12.97 -6.68 5.44
CA ARG A 545 13.45 -5.40 5.99
C ARG A 545 14.14 -4.54 4.94
N ARG A 546 14.97 -5.14 4.08
CA ARG A 546 15.64 -4.40 3.00
C ARG A 546 14.64 -3.94 1.95
N LEU A 547 13.70 -4.79 1.55
CA LEU A 547 12.63 -4.40 0.62
C LEU A 547 11.81 -3.23 1.16
N SER A 548 11.44 -3.24 2.44
CA SER A 548 10.72 -2.10 3.06
C SER A 548 11.52 -0.79 2.96
N VAL A 549 12.84 -0.82 3.24
CA VAL A 549 13.69 0.38 3.10
C VAL A 549 13.72 0.87 1.64
N VAL A 550 13.91 -0.05 0.69
CA VAL A 550 13.94 0.30 -0.74
C VAL A 550 12.60 0.89 -1.18
N ARG A 551 11.48 0.27 -0.81
CA ARG A 551 10.14 0.75 -1.19
C ARG A 551 9.81 2.12 -0.60
N VAL A 552 10.18 2.38 0.66
CA VAL A 552 10.03 3.71 1.28
C VAL A 552 10.88 4.75 0.56
N ALA A 553 12.14 4.43 0.26
CA ALA A 553 13.00 5.32 -0.52
C ALA A 553 12.47 5.59 -1.93
N LEU A 554 11.90 4.58 -2.61
CA LEU A 554 11.23 4.75 -3.90
C LEU A 554 9.99 5.65 -3.79
N ALA A 555 9.21 5.53 -2.72
CA ALA A 555 8.06 6.39 -2.47
C ALA A 555 8.48 7.86 -2.22
N MET A 556 9.60 8.10 -1.53
CA MET A 556 10.17 9.44 -1.37
C MET A 556 10.62 10.05 -2.70
N VAL A 557 11.31 9.27 -3.54
CA VAL A 557 11.74 9.71 -4.87
C VAL A 557 10.53 9.96 -5.76
N GLU A 558 9.52 9.10 -5.74
CA GLU A 558 8.27 9.31 -6.47
C GLU A 558 7.59 10.62 -6.03
N GLN A 559 7.40 10.82 -4.72
CA GLN A 559 6.77 12.04 -4.19
C GLN A 559 7.56 13.30 -4.59
N ALA A 560 8.89 13.20 -4.68
CA ALA A 560 9.71 14.28 -5.21
C ALA A 560 9.44 14.50 -6.70
N LEU A 561 9.40 13.44 -7.53
CA LEU A 561 9.16 13.50 -8.97
C LEU A 561 7.73 13.94 -9.36
N GLU A 562 6.74 13.75 -8.49
CA GLU A 562 5.39 14.30 -8.67
C GLU A 562 5.40 15.84 -8.76
N ASP A 563 6.43 16.52 -8.21
CA ASP A 563 6.67 17.92 -8.50
C ASP A 563 7.32 18.12 -9.87
N THR A 564 6.48 18.42 -10.86
CA THR A 564 6.86 18.67 -12.26
C THR A 564 7.83 19.82 -12.49
N VAL A 565 8.14 20.63 -11.47
CA VAL A 565 8.93 21.86 -11.66
C VAL A 565 10.35 21.74 -11.14
N ARG A 566 10.53 21.17 -9.94
CA ARG A 566 11.85 20.99 -9.32
C ARG A 566 12.11 19.57 -8.84
N GLY A 567 11.13 18.67 -8.90
CA GLY A 567 11.24 17.31 -8.41
C GLY A 567 12.48 16.58 -8.91
N GLU A 568 12.69 16.59 -10.23
CA GLU A 568 13.88 16.00 -10.85
C GLU A 568 15.18 16.64 -10.36
N TRP A 569 15.20 17.97 -10.20
CA TRP A 569 16.37 18.68 -9.71
C TRP A 569 16.68 18.34 -8.25
N ASP A 570 15.67 18.26 -7.39
CA ASP A 570 15.82 17.90 -5.98
C ASP A 570 16.41 16.49 -5.85
N VAL A 571 15.94 15.54 -6.68
CA VAL A 571 16.47 14.18 -6.76
C VAL A 571 17.92 14.16 -7.25
N ILE A 572 18.25 14.92 -8.29
CA ILE A 572 19.63 15.06 -8.80
C ILE A 572 20.55 15.68 -7.75
N GLN A 573 20.07 16.69 -7.02
CA GLN A 573 20.82 17.35 -5.96
C GLN A 573 21.10 16.38 -4.81
N ALA A 574 20.13 15.55 -4.43
CA ALA A 574 20.31 14.49 -3.43
C ALA A 574 21.33 13.43 -3.90
N LEU A 575 21.28 12.99 -5.16
CA LEU A 575 22.31 12.09 -5.72
C LEU A 575 23.71 12.71 -5.69
N HIS A 576 23.79 14.00 -6.02
CA HIS A 576 25.05 14.72 -6.03
C HIS A 576 25.63 14.87 -4.62
N SER A 577 24.81 15.15 -3.60
CA SER A 577 25.28 15.23 -2.21
C SER A 577 25.86 13.90 -1.74
N GLU A 578 25.24 12.79 -2.13
CA GLU A 578 25.70 11.44 -1.81
C GLU A 578 26.86 10.93 -2.69
N LYS A 579 27.38 11.77 -3.59
CA LYS A 579 28.44 11.42 -4.55
C LYS A 579 28.09 10.18 -5.38
N LYS A 580 26.80 9.94 -5.61
CA LYS A 580 26.28 8.88 -6.47
C LYS A 580 26.00 9.46 -7.86
N GLN A 581 26.06 8.61 -8.87
CA GLN A 581 25.81 9.01 -10.26
C GLN A 581 24.86 8.01 -10.92
N GLY A 582 23.95 8.53 -11.76
CA GLY A 582 23.06 7.73 -12.60
C GLY A 582 21.94 7.02 -11.83
N LEU A 583 20.90 7.76 -11.43
CA LEU A 583 19.73 7.19 -10.74
C LEU A 583 19.13 6.00 -11.50
N LEU A 584 18.93 6.16 -12.81
CA LEU A 584 18.36 5.10 -13.65
C LEU A 584 19.20 3.82 -13.65
N VAL A 585 20.53 3.94 -13.51
CA VAL A 585 21.43 2.77 -13.40
C VAL A 585 21.20 2.09 -12.04
N ILE A 586 21.15 2.86 -10.95
CA ILE A 586 20.87 2.35 -9.60
C ILE A 586 19.50 1.64 -9.57
N LEU A 587 18.46 2.24 -10.14
CA LEU A 587 17.11 1.66 -10.21
C LEU A 587 17.10 0.38 -11.08
N GLY A 588 17.83 0.37 -12.19
CA GLY A 588 17.99 -0.81 -13.04
C GLY A 588 18.70 -1.97 -12.33
N ASP A 589 19.76 -1.68 -11.58
CA ASP A 589 20.49 -2.67 -10.77
C ASP A 589 19.61 -3.22 -9.63
N LEU A 590 18.81 -2.37 -8.97
CA LEU A 590 17.84 -2.81 -7.98
C LEU A 590 16.78 -3.73 -8.60
N LEU A 591 16.23 -3.38 -9.77
CA LEU A 591 15.24 -4.23 -10.46
C LEU A 591 15.84 -5.58 -10.85
N LYS A 592 17.08 -5.59 -11.34
CA LYS A 592 17.82 -6.83 -11.64
C LYS A 592 17.99 -7.70 -10.39
N GLY A 593 18.30 -7.10 -9.26
CA GLY A 593 18.37 -7.79 -7.98
C GLY A 593 17.02 -8.39 -7.55
N VAL A 594 15.93 -7.63 -7.68
CA VAL A 594 14.56 -8.11 -7.40
C VAL A 594 14.20 -9.28 -8.32
N VAL A 595 14.56 -9.19 -9.60
CA VAL A 595 14.36 -10.26 -10.59
C VAL A 595 15.16 -11.53 -10.23
N GLN A 596 16.40 -11.39 -9.79
CA GLN A 596 17.20 -12.53 -9.35
C GLN A 596 16.50 -13.30 -8.21
N ASP A 597 15.94 -12.57 -7.25
CA ASP A 597 15.22 -13.16 -6.12
C ASP A 597 13.87 -13.74 -6.55
N LEU A 598 13.12 -13.07 -7.44
CA LEU A 598 11.92 -13.63 -8.07
C LEU A 598 12.23 -14.94 -8.79
N ASN A 599 13.30 -14.98 -9.59
CA ASN A 599 13.69 -16.16 -10.36
C ASN A 599 13.98 -17.36 -9.45
N ALA A 600 14.54 -17.14 -8.26
CA ALA A 600 14.81 -18.20 -7.28
C ALA A 600 13.52 -18.90 -6.82
N HIS A 601 12.38 -18.20 -6.79
CA HIS A 601 11.07 -18.75 -6.42
C HIS A 601 10.40 -19.60 -7.52
N PHE A 602 10.83 -19.48 -8.78
CA PHE A 602 10.25 -20.19 -9.94
C PHE A 602 11.22 -21.16 -10.61
N SER A 603 12.26 -21.59 -9.91
CA SER A 603 13.19 -22.58 -10.44
C SER A 603 12.50 -23.93 -10.65
N VAL A 604 12.79 -24.62 -11.78
CA VAL A 604 12.18 -25.93 -12.14
C VAL A 604 12.33 -26.99 -11.05
N ARG A 605 13.33 -26.83 -10.18
CA ARG A 605 13.70 -27.79 -9.14
C ARG A 605 12.93 -27.63 -7.83
N MET A 606 12.22 -26.52 -7.62
CA MET A 606 11.51 -26.27 -6.36
C MET A 606 10.00 -26.27 -6.59
N LEU A 607 9.27 -27.08 -5.82
CA LEU A 607 7.85 -26.80 -5.62
C LEU A 607 7.74 -25.44 -4.92
N PRO A 608 6.79 -24.56 -5.33
CA PRO A 608 6.68 -23.23 -4.74
C PRO A 608 6.52 -23.35 -3.22
N PRO A 609 7.46 -22.83 -2.42
CA PRO A 609 7.43 -23.00 -0.98
C PRO A 609 6.18 -22.32 -0.43
N SER A 610 5.40 -23.06 0.35
CA SER A 610 4.17 -22.55 0.97
C SER A 610 4.42 -21.35 1.91
N GLY A 611 5.67 -21.14 2.34
CA GLY A 611 6.10 -20.04 3.22
C GLY A 611 6.66 -18.80 2.52
N GLY A 612 6.69 -18.73 1.17
CA GLY A 612 7.28 -17.61 0.43
C GLY A 612 6.29 -16.52 -0.01
N ALA A 613 5.00 -16.65 0.29
CA ALA A 613 3.93 -15.82 -0.26
C ALA A 613 4.12 -14.31 0.04
N ALA A 614 4.43 -13.95 1.29
CA ALA A 614 4.62 -12.56 1.68
C ALA A 614 5.85 -11.94 1.01
N MET A 615 6.97 -12.66 0.95
CA MET A 615 8.18 -12.23 0.26
C MET A 615 7.92 -12.02 -1.23
N LEU A 616 7.27 -12.99 -1.87
CA LEU A 616 6.93 -12.92 -3.29
C LEU A 616 6.04 -11.72 -3.60
N ASN A 617 5.04 -11.43 -2.76
CA ASN A 617 4.22 -10.23 -2.88
C ASN A 617 5.07 -8.95 -2.80
N GLN A 618 5.97 -8.86 -1.81
CA GLN A 618 6.84 -7.69 -1.63
C GLN A 618 7.82 -7.50 -2.79
N LEU A 619 8.33 -8.58 -3.39
CA LEU A 619 9.19 -8.50 -4.57
C LEU A 619 8.44 -7.92 -5.78
N PHE A 620 7.20 -8.37 -6.03
CA PHE A 620 6.38 -7.79 -7.11
C PHE A 620 5.99 -6.34 -6.85
N LEU A 621 5.59 -5.99 -5.62
CA LEU A 621 5.33 -4.59 -5.25
C LEU A 621 6.58 -3.71 -5.41
N THR A 622 7.76 -4.22 -5.06
CA THR A 622 9.02 -3.49 -5.26
C THR A 622 9.33 -3.32 -6.74
N ALA A 623 9.08 -4.34 -7.58
CA ALA A 623 9.26 -4.22 -9.02
C ALA A 623 8.30 -3.19 -9.63
N GLU A 624 7.04 -3.15 -9.18
CA GLU A 624 6.06 -2.13 -9.58
C GLU A 624 6.51 -0.73 -9.17
N ASP A 625 6.92 -0.54 -7.92
CA ASP A 625 7.42 0.74 -7.38
C ASP A 625 8.66 1.22 -8.17
N LEU A 626 9.58 0.32 -8.52
CA LEU A 626 10.75 0.62 -9.35
C LEU A 626 10.35 1.10 -10.74
N VAL A 627 9.47 0.35 -11.42
CA VAL A 627 8.99 0.70 -12.77
C VAL A 627 8.28 2.06 -12.76
N ALA A 628 7.48 2.33 -11.73
CA ALA A 628 6.77 3.60 -11.59
C ALA A 628 7.72 4.80 -11.47
N VAL A 629 8.86 4.64 -10.79
CA VAL A 629 9.90 5.69 -10.69
C VAL A 629 10.74 5.77 -11.98
N ILE A 630 11.03 4.64 -12.62
CA ILE A 630 11.83 4.61 -13.86
C ILE A 630 11.08 5.25 -15.03
N SER A 631 9.77 5.05 -15.16
CA SER A 631 8.98 5.52 -16.30
C SER A 631 9.06 7.03 -16.59
N PRO A 632 8.84 7.94 -15.62
CA PRO A 632 8.98 9.38 -15.87
C PRO A 632 10.44 9.76 -16.19
N LEU A 633 11.41 9.09 -15.56
CA LEU A 633 12.83 9.38 -15.76
C LEU A 633 13.36 8.90 -17.11
N ALA A 634 12.91 7.74 -17.59
CA ALA A 634 13.41 7.14 -18.83
C ALA A 634 13.04 7.96 -20.08
N GLY A 635 11.94 8.72 -20.03
CA GLY A 635 11.57 9.65 -21.10
C GLY A 635 12.44 10.91 -21.14
N ALA A 636 12.88 11.40 -19.98
CA ALA A 636 13.68 12.63 -19.87
C ALA A 636 15.19 12.36 -20.02
N TYR A 637 15.67 11.20 -19.60
CA TYR A 637 17.09 10.87 -19.52
C TYR A 637 17.41 9.61 -20.34
N PRO A 638 18.00 9.74 -21.54
CA PRO A 638 18.27 8.59 -22.40
C PRO A 638 19.29 7.66 -21.75
N LEU A 639 18.96 6.37 -21.71
CA LEU A 639 19.83 5.31 -21.24
C LEU A 639 20.88 4.95 -22.30
N SER A 640 22.07 4.53 -21.88
CA SER A 640 23.00 3.90 -22.79
C SER A 640 22.54 2.49 -23.20
N SER A 641 23.04 1.98 -24.32
CA SER A 641 22.54 0.71 -24.88
C SER A 641 22.64 -0.46 -23.90
N ARG A 642 23.67 -0.50 -23.04
CA ARG A 642 23.87 -1.60 -22.09
C ARG A 642 22.87 -1.58 -20.92
N PRO A 643 22.73 -0.50 -20.13
CA PRO A 643 21.68 -0.38 -19.12
C PRO A 643 20.27 -0.60 -19.68
N LEU A 644 19.98 -0.07 -20.88
CA LEU A 644 18.68 -0.29 -21.51
C LEU A 644 18.44 -1.77 -21.83
N TYR A 645 19.45 -2.47 -22.36
CA TYR A 645 19.39 -3.91 -22.58
C TYR A 645 19.17 -4.68 -21.27
N GLU A 646 19.95 -4.37 -20.21
CA GLU A 646 19.84 -5.06 -18.91
C GLU A 646 18.46 -4.81 -18.26
N LEU A 647 17.94 -3.58 -18.36
CA LEU A 647 16.62 -3.22 -17.88
C LEU A 647 15.51 -3.95 -18.64
N ALA A 648 15.59 -4.01 -19.98
CA ALA A 648 14.63 -4.74 -20.81
C ALA A 648 14.61 -6.24 -20.49
N THR A 649 15.78 -6.85 -20.29
CA THR A 649 15.89 -8.25 -19.83
C THR A 649 15.24 -8.44 -18.46
N ALA A 650 15.53 -7.57 -17.48
CA ALA A 650 14.94 -7.65 -16.15
C ALA A 650 13.40 -7.56 -16.20
N MET A 651 12.85 -6.57 -16.93
CA MET A 651 11.41 -6.41 -17.12
C MET A 651 10.75 -7.63 -17.77
N ALA A 652 11.39 -8.24 -18.77
CA ALA A 652 10.90 -9.48 -19.39
C ALA A 652 10.80 -10.62 -18.37
N HIS A 653 11.78 -10.76 -17.48
CA HIS A 653 11.74 -11.77 -16.42
C HIS A 653 10.65 -11.50 -15.39
N VAL A 654 10.38 -10.24 -15.00
CA VAL A 654 9.23 -9.89 -14.14
C VAL A 654 7.93 -10.33 -14.79
N ILE A 655 7.73 -10.02 -16.07
CA ILE A 655 6.52 -10.41 -16.83
C ILE A 655 6.36 -11.93 -16.88
N VAL A 656 7.44 -12.67 -17.17
CA VAL A 656 7.42 -14.15 -17.16
C VAL A 656 7.05 -14.67 -15.76
N CYS A 657 7.68 -14.17 -14.70
CA CYS A 657 7.38 -14.56 -13.33
C CYS A 657 5.92 -14.26 -12.95
N ALA A 658 5.37 -13.12 -13.38
CA ALA A 658 3.97 -12.78 -13.17
C ALA A 658 3.02 -13.74 -13.90
N GLY A 659 3.32 -14.09 -15.15
CA GLY A 659 2.59 -15.10 -15.92
C GLY A 659 2.59 -16.48 -15.23
N LEU A 660 3.73 -16.88 -14.64
CA LEU A 660 3.83 -18.10 -13.86
C LEU A 660 2.93 -18.08 -12.62
N VAL A 661 2.86 -16.96 -11.88
CA VAL A 661 1.90 -16.78 -10.78
C VAL A 661 0.46 -16.94 -11.26
N GLY A 662 0.12 -16.32 -12.39
CA GLY A 662 -1.22 -16.40 -12.99
C GLY A 662 -1.61 -17.84 -13.35
N SER A 663 -0.66 -18.63 -13.87
CA SER A 663 -0.87 -20.05 -14.21
C SER A 663 -0.93 -20.97 -12.98
N ALA A 664 -0.15 -20.68 -11.94
CA ALA A 664 -0.06 -21.51 -10.74
C ALA A 664 -1.28 -21.38 -9.83
N TYR A 665 -1.97 -20.23 -9.89
CA TYR A 665 -3.12 -19.92 -9.04
C TYR A 665 -4.32 -19.51 -9.89
N PRO A 666 -5.01 -20.43 -10.60
CA PRO A 666 -6.12 -20.05 -11.46
C PRO A 666 -7.34 -19.53 -10.69
N THR A 667 -7.58 -20.03 -9.47
CA THR A 667 -8.81 -19.73 -8.70
C THR A 667 -8.67 -18.48 -7.79
N PRO A 668 -9.60 -17.50 -7.89
CA PRO A 668 -9.57 -16.22 -7.16
C PRO A 668 -10.09 -16.31 -5.70
N ASN A 669 -10.09 -17.47 -5.06
CA ASN A 669 -10.71 -17.69 -3.74
C ASN A 669 -9.70 -18.08 -2.65
N THR A 670 -8.41 -17.86 -2.87
CA THR A 670 -7.38 -18.15 -1.87
C THR A 670 -6.73 -16.84 -1.50
N GLY A 671 -6.39 -16.61 -0.22
CA GLY A 671 -5.72 -15.38 0.27
C GLY A 671 -4.36 -15.04 -0.39
N ARG A 672 -4.03 -15.66 -1.53
CA ARG A 672 -2.95 -15.37 -2.45
C ARG A 672 -3.35 -14.37 -3.54
N ASP A 673 -4.58 -13.84 -3.54
CA ASP A 673 -5.03 -12.84 -4.52
C ASP A 673 -4.13 -11.61 -4.54
N ASN A 674 -3.63 -11.16 -3.39
CA ASN A 674 -2.68 -10.03 -3.32
C ASN A 674 -1.44 -10.25 -4.19
N ILE A 675 -0.87 -11.47 -4.21
CA ILE A 675 0.30 -11.78 -5.04
C ILE A 675 -0.07 -11.72 -6.51
N ARG A 676 -1.24 -12.26 -6.89
CA ARG A 676 -1.71 -12.24 -8.28
C ARG A 676 -1.90 -10.81 -8.77
N VAL A 677 -2.51 -9.95 -7.95
CA VAL A 677 -2.73 -8.55 -8.32
C VAL A 677 -1.39 -7.81 -8.40
N SER A 678 -0.51 -7.91 -7.40
CA SER A 678 0.81 -7.27 -7.45
C SER A 678 1.67 -7.77 -8.61
N ALA A 679 1.60 -9.07 -8.93
CA ALA A 679 2.28 -9.63 -10.10
C ALA A 679 1.73 -9.06 -11.41
N ARG A 680 0.40 -8.95 -11.52
CA ARG A 680 -0.27 -8.39 -12.70
C ARG A 680 0.06 -6.90 -12.88
N ASP A 681 0.09 -6.13 -11.81
CA ASP A 681 0.43 -4.71 -11.85
C ASP A 681 1.89 -4.50 -12.24
N ALA A 682 2.81 -5.30 -11.68
CA ALA A 682 4.21 -5.31 -12.11
C ALA A 682 4.39 -5.72 -13.58
N GLU A 683 3.63 -6.72 -14.06
CA GLU A 683 3.60 -7.15 -15.47
C GLU A 683 3.18 -6.00 -16.40
N LEU A 684 2.02 -5.39 -16.12
CA LEU A 684 1.50 -4.28 -16.90
C LEU A 684 2.49 -3.12 -16.92
N GLY A 685 3.22 -2.91 -15.81
CA GLY A 685 4.22 -1.85 -15.77
C GLY A 685 5.44 -2.06 -16.58
N CYS A 686 5.99 -3.26 -16.50
CA CYS A 686 7.08 -3.63 -17.36
C CYS A 686 6.67 -3.47 -18.83
N LEU A 687 5.43 -3.83 -19.20
CA LEU A 687 4.93 -3.70 -20.57
C LEU A 687 4.76 -2.24 -21.01
N GLU A 688 4.15 -1.39 -20.20
CA GLU A 688 3.98 0.04 -20.51
C GLU A 688 5.33 0.75 -20.65
N LEU A 689 6.28 0.47 -19.74
CA LEU A 689 7.61 1.04 -19.80
C LEU A 689 8.40 0.52 -21.01
N LEU A 690 8.32 -0.77 -21.33
CA LEU A 690 8.89 -1.32 -22.55
C LEU A 690 8.30 -0.68 -23.80
N ALA A 691 6.98 -0.46 -23.84
CA ALA A 691 6.32 0.22 -24.95
C ALA A 691 6.80 1.68 -25.09
N GLN A 692 6.90 2.40 -23.97
CA GLN A 692 7.47 3.77 -23.93
C GLN A 692 8.90 3.80 -24.49
N LEU A 693 9.75 2.85 -24.11
CA LEU A 693 11.13 2.71 -24.58
C LEU A 693 11.25 2.26 -26.05
N CYS A 694 10.16 1.78 -26.65
CA CYS A 694 10.10 1.36 -28.05
C CYS A 694 9.48 2.44 -28.98
N THR A 695 9.15 3.62 -28.45
CA THR A 695 8.66 4.74 -29.27
C THR A 695 9.77 5.28 -30.20
N GLU A 696 9.39 6.03 -31.24
CA GLU A 696 10.35 6.61 -32.21
C GLU A 696 11.30 7.64 -31.56
N ASP A 697 10.78 8.38 -30.58
CA ASP A 697 11.54 9.38 -29.83
C ASP A 697 12.51 8.76 -28.81
N ALA A 698 12.25 7.52 -28.39
CA ALA A 698 13.11 6.81 -27.45
C ALA A 698 14.41 6.39 -28.13
N ARG A 699 15.49 7.12 -27.85
CA ARG A 699 16.85 6.83 -28.34
C ARG A 699 17.83 6.70 -27.18
N THR A 700 18.82 5.85 -27.39
CA THR A 700 19.97 5.76 -26.49
C THR A 700 20.84 7.01 -26.59
N ASP A 701 21.73 7.20 -25.61
CA ASP A 701 22.75 8.24 -25.63
C ASP A 701 23.61 8.27 -26.93
N ALA A 702 23.85 7.09 -27.51
CA ALA A 702 24.56 6.90 -28.77
C ALA A 702 23.66 7.13 -30.01
N GLY A 703 22.41 7.55 -29.83
CA GLY A 703 21.44 7.80 -30.91
C GLY A 703 20.78 6.54 -31.49
N LYS A 704 21.12 5.34 -30.98
CA LYS A 704 20.47 4.10 -31.44
C LYS A 704 19.02 4.06 -31.00
N PRO A 705 18.10 3.59 -31.86
CA PRO A 705 16.72 3.34 -31.50
C PRO A 705 16.56 2.48 -30.23
N GLY A 706 15.70 2.90 -29.29
CA GLY A 706 15.40 2.13 -28.09
C GLY A 706 14.77 0.78 -28.43
N ALA A 707 13.83 0.76 -29.38
CA ALA A 707 13.18 -0.44 -29.88
C ALA A 707 14.16 -1.52 -30.38
N GLU A 708 15.25 -1.12 -31.06
CA GLU A 708 16.31 -2.04 -31.52
C GLU A 708 16.98 -2.75 -30.33
N VAL A 709 17.35 -1.98 -29.30
CA VAL A 709 18.02 -2.50 -28.12
C VAL A 709 17.09 -3.40 -27.30
N VAL A 710 15.84 -2.97 -27.12
CA VAL A 710 14.82 -3.73 -26.38
C VAL A 710 14.52 -5.06 -27.07
N LEU A 711 14.28 -5.08 -28.38
CA LEU A 711 13.99 -6.32 -29.10
C LEU A 711 15.17 -7.30 -29.03
N ARG A 712 16.42 -6.83 -29.19
CA ARG A 712 17.59 -7.71 -29.02
C ARG A 712 17.64 -8.33 -27.62
N ALA A 713 17.39 -7.52 -26.58
CA ALA A 713 17.35 -8.00 -25.20
C ALA A 713 16.28 -9.08 -24.98
N LEU A 714 15.09 -8.88 -25.55
CA LEU A 714 13.99 -9.84 -25.47
C LEU A 714 14.31 -11.15 -26.21
N PHE A 715 14.78 -11.08 -27.45
CA PHE A 715 15.12 -12.27 -28.23
C PHE A 715 16.24 -13.09 -27.59
N GLU A 716 17.27 -12.43 -27.06
CA GLU A 716 18.36 -13.13 -26.36
C GLU A 716 17.90 -13.69 -24.99
N SER A 717 17.08 -12.95 -24.24
CA SER A 717 16.52 -13.40 -22.96
C SER A 717 15.61 -14.62 -23.15
N ALA A 718 14.81 -14.66 -24.22
CA ALA A 718 13.96 -15.81 -24.53
C ALA A 718 14.72 -17.14 -24.64
N LEU A 719 15.98 -17.07 -25.12
CA LEU A 719 16.86 -18.23 -25.28
C LEU A 719 17.59 -18.62 -23.98
N ARG A 720 17.45 -17.83 -22.91
CA ARG A 720 18.11 -18.02 -21.61
C ARG A 720 17.08 -18.05 -20.49
N SER A 721 16.61 -19.25 -20.13
CA SER A 721 15.56 -19.39 -19.10
C SER A 721 16.04 -19.17 -17.65
N GLU A 722 17.36 -19.09 -17.42
CA GLU A 722 17.97 -18.87 -16.11
C GLU A 722 17.46 -19.82 -15.00
N GLY A 723 17.20 -21.08 -15.36
CA GLY A 723 16.75 -22.11 -14.41
C GLY A 723 15.22 -22.19 -14.23
N LYS A 724 14.44 -21.33 -14.90
CA LYS A 724 13.00 -21.50 -15.09
C LYS A 724 12.70 -22.55 -16.15
N ASP A 725 11.44 -22.97 -16.22
CA ASP A 725 10.94 -23.82 -17.31
C ASP A 725 11.18 -23.12 -18.65
N PRO A 726 12.01 -23.67 -19.55
CA PRO A 726 12.33 -23.01 -20.80
C PRO A 726 11.13 -22.76 -21.72
N ALA A 727 10.13 -23.65 -21.70
CA ALA A 727 8.95 -23.53 -22.55
C ALA A 727 8.02 -22.42 -22.03
N LEU A 728 7.79 -22.36 -20.71
CA LEU A 728 6.99 -21.28 -20.12
C LEU A 728 7.70 -19.93 -20.21
N HIS A 729 9.02 -19.90 -20.03
CA HIS A 729 9.83 -18.68 -20.18
C HIS A 729 9.79 -18.18 -21.63
N LEU A 730 10.02 -19.05 -22.61
CA LEU A 730 9.93 -18.70 -24.03
C LEU A 730 8.53 -18.20 -24.41
N ALA A 731 7.48 -18.87 -23.94
CA ALA A 731 6.10 -18.45 -24.16
C ALA A 731 5.79 -17.08 -23.55
N GLY A 732 6.28 -16.80 -22.35
CA GLY A 732 6.10 -15.50 -21.70
C GLY A 732 6.81 -14.37 -22.44
N VAL A 733 8.07 -14.58 -22.85
CA VAL A 733 8.80 -13.56 -23.64
C VAL A 733 8.16 -13.35 -25.02
N PHE A 734 7.63 -14.41 -25.64
CA PHE A 734 6.86 -14.29 -26.88
C PHE A 734 5.65 -13.36 -26.72
N GLN A 735 4.88 -13.48 -25.63
CA GLN A 735 3.75 -12.59 -25.36
C GLN A 735 4.19 -11.12 -25.20
N VAL A 736 5.38 -10.88 -24.64
CA VAL A 736 5.96 -9.52 -24.55
C VAL A 736 6.25 -8.97 -25.94
N VAL A 737 6.95 -9.76 -26.78
CA VAL A 737 7.27 -9.36 -28.16
C VAL A 737 6.00 -9.06 -28.95
N GLU A 738 4.99 -9.93 -28.84
CA GLU A 738 3.72 -9.76 -29.54
C GLU A 738 3.01 -8.45 -29.17
N ARG A 739 3.01 -8.09 -27.88
CA ARG A 739 2.40 -6.84 -27.38
C ARG A 739 3.19 -5.59 -27.77
N LEU A 740 4.50 -5.68 -27.94
CA LEU A 740 5.36 -4.54 -28.29
C LEU A 740 5.41 -4.24 -29.78
N LEU A 741 5.21 -5.23 -30.66
CA LEU A 741 5.17 -4.99 -32.10
C LEU A 741 3.93 -4.15 -32.46
N PRO A 742 4.08 -3.02 -33.19
CA PRO A 742 2.95 -2.15 -33.55
C PRO A 742 1.96 -2.86 -34.48
N ARG A 743 0.68 -2.47 -34.44
CA ARG A 743 -0.31 -2.99 -35.40
C ARG A 743 -0.16 -2.26 -36.72
N ALA A 744 -0.34 -2.96 -37.84
CA ALA A 744 -0.28 -2.37 -39.17
C ALA A 744 -1.30 -1.22 -39.34
N GLU A 745 -2.44 -1.32 -38.66
CA GLU A 745 -3.47 -0.28 -38.62
C GLU A 745 -2.96 1.03 -38.02
N ASP A 746 -2.15 0.96 -36.97
CA ASP A 746 -1.59 2.12 -36.26
C ASP A 746 -0.58 2.90 -37.11
N MET A 747 -0.05 2.29 -38.19
CA MET A 747 1.00 2.86 -39.04
C MET A 747 0.47 3.55 -40.30
N SER A 748 -0.83 3.39 -40.60
CA SER A 748 -1.44 3.80 -41.89
C SER A 748 -1.51 5.31 -42.12
N ASP A 749 -1.39 6.12 -41.06
CA ASP A 749 -1.47 7.59 -41.14
C ASP A 749 -0.13 8.26 -41.51
N SER A 750 0.98 7.51 -41.54
CA SER A 750 2.30 8.05 -41.88
C SER A 750 2.63 7.84 -43.37
N ASN A 751 2.89 8.94 -44.10
CA ASN A 751 3.21 8.93 -45.55
C ASN A 751 4.60 8.34 -45.90
N GLY A 752 5.12 7.40 -45.11
CA GLY A 752 6.46 6.83 -45.27
C GLY A 752 6.56 5.38 -44.76
N PRO A 753 7.66 4.69 -45.06
CA PRO A 753 7.91 3.35 -44.53
C PRO A 753 7.96 3.42 -42.99
N SER A 754 7.27 2.48 -42.34
CA SER A 754 7.22 2.37 -40.88
C SER A 754 8.64 2.39 -40.29
N TYR A 755 8.89 3.26 -39.30
CA TYR A 755 10.13 3.33 -38.51
C TYR A 755 10.62 1.94 -38.07
N TRP A 756 9.68 1.06 -37.68
CA TRP A 756 9.99 -0.31 -37.30
C TRP A 756 10.59 -1.14 -38.44
N VAL A 757 10.06 -0.96 -39.65
CA VAL A 757 10.51 -1.70 -40.82
C VAL A 757 11.85 -1.14 -41.29
N ALA A 758 11.96 0.17 -41.50
CA ALA A 758 13.15 0.79 -42.06
C ALA A 758 14.36 0.75 -41.11
N ASP A 759 14.15 1.04 -39.82
CA ASP A 759 15.25 1.33 -38.89
C ASP A 759 15.46 0.24 -37.83
N ILE A 760 14.47 -0.59 -37.52
CA ILE A 760 14.56 -1.56 -36.42
C ILE A 760 14.81 -2.98 -36.92
N LEU A 761 13.90 -3.52 -37.74
CA LEU A 761 13.92 -4.93 -38.15
C LEU A 761 15.24 -5.37 -38.81
N PRO A 762 15.87 -4.61 -39.74
CA PRO A 762 17.14 -4.96 -40.35
C PRO A 762 18.25 -5.24 -39.35
N HIS A 763 18.24 -4.52 -38.23
CA HIS A 763 19.29 -4.56 -37.23
C HIS A 763 19.11 -5.72 -36.23
N VAL A 764 17.94 -6.35 -36.18
CA VAL A 764 17.64 -7.44 -35.22
C VAL A 764 17.35 -8.79 -35.90
N LEU A 765 17.54 -8.91 -37.22
CA LEU A 765 17.22 -10.13 -37.99
C LEU A 765 17.90 -11.38 -37.45
N ARG A 766 19.16 -11.27 -37.02
CA ARG A 766 19.93 -12.42 -36.53
C ARG A 766 19.33 -12.97 -35.23
N GLU A 767 19.06 -12.09 -34.27
CA GLU A 767 18.47 -12.46 -32.99
C GLU A 767 17.01 -12.93 -33.19
N LEU A 768 16.27 -12.27 -34.08
CA LEU A 768 14.91 -12.66 -34.46
C LEU A 768 14.86 -14.07 -35.06
N SER A 769 15.78 -14.42 -35.96
CA SER A 769 15.85 -15.77 -36.54
C SER A 769 16.15 -16.84 -35.48
N ALA A 770 17.07 -16.57 -34.56
CA ALA A 770 17.37 -17.48 -33.46
C ALA A 770 16.16 -17.68 -32.53
N PHE A 771 15.46 -16.59 -32.19
CA PHE A 771 14.23 -16.62 -31.42
C PHE A 771 13.12 -17.38 -32.14
N PHE A 772 12.88 -17.06 -33.41
CA PHE A 772 11.87 -17.71 -34.26
C PHE A 772 12.07 -19.23 -34.32
N ARG A 773 13.31 -19.70 -34.49
CA ARG A 773 13.64 -21.13 -34.50
C ARG A 773 13.32 -21.85 -33.19
N ALA A 774 13.37 -21.14 -32.06
CA ALA A 774 13.08 -21.72 -30.75
C ALA A 774 11.56 -21.86 -30.49
N LEU A 775 10.72 -21.05 -31.17
CA LEU A 775 9.27 -21.08 -31.00
C LEU A 775 8.66 -22.40 -31.50
N ASP A 776 7.56 -22.80 -30.87
CA ASP A 776 6.70 -23.87 -31.39
C ASP A 776 5.94 -23.40 -32.65
N VAL A 777 5.36 -24.36 -33.37
CA VAL A 777 4.74 -24.12 -34.68
C VAL A 777 3.62 -23.07 -34.62
N GLU A 778 2.80 -23.08 -33.56
CA GLU A 778 1.68 -22.14 -33.44
C GLU A 778 2.19 -20.71 -33.27
N ARG A 779 3.15 -20.51 -32.36
CA ARG A 779 3.78 -19.20 -32.12
C ARG A 779 4.62 -18.71 -33.30
N LYS A 780 5.26 -19.62 -34.05
CA LYS A 780 5.95 -19.30 -35.32
C LYS A 780 4.98 -18.72 -36.34
N ILE A 781 3.84 -19.37 -36.56
CA ILE A 781 2.82 -18.91 -37.51
C ILE A 781 2.31 -17.53 -37.10
N GLN A 782 1.95 -17.35 -35.81
CA GLN A 782 1.47 -16.08 -35.27
C GLN A 782 2.50 -14.94 -35.47
N LEU A 783 3.78 -15.18 -35.13
CA LEU A 783 4.83 -14.19 -35.31
C LEU A 783 5.08 -13.86 -36.77
N LEU A 784 5.10 -14.88 -37.65
CA LEU A 784 5.35 -14.70 -39.07
C LEU A 784 4.23 -13.89 -39.73
N GLU A 785 2.97 -14.20 -39.44
CA GLU A 785 1.82 -13.42 -39.92
C GLU A 785 1.89 -11.97 -39.44
N ARG A 786 2.28 -11.76 -38.18
CA ARG A 786 2.45 -10.43 -37.59
C ARG A 786 3.54 -9.63 -38.29
N LEU A 787 4.70 -10.25 -38.54
CA LEU A 787 5.84 -9.61 -39.21
C LEU A 787 5.57 -9.32 -40.69
N ILE A 788 4.91 -10.22 -41.42
CA ILE A 788 4.52 -10.00 -42.82
C ILE A 788 3.59 -8.79 -42.93
N LYS A 789 2.58 -8.69 -42.05
CA LYS A 789 1.67 -7.54 -42.01
C LYS A 789 2.38 -6.24 -41.64
N LEU A 790 3.38 -6.31 -40.76
CA LEU A 790 4.16 -5.13 -40.36
C LEU A 790 5.11 -4.66 -41.47
N ASP A 791 5.75 -5.59 -42.18
CA ASP A 791 6.72 -5.32 -43.25
C ASP A 791 6.07 -4.78 -44.53
N ASP A 792 4.84 -5.19 -44.82
CA ASP A 792 4.09 -4.82 -46.04
C ASP A 792 4.90 -4.99 -47.34
N GLY A 793 5.80 -5.97 -47.37
CA GLY A 793 6.66 -6.29 -48.51
C GLY A 793 7.83 -5.31 -48.75
N LEU A 794 8.15 -4.43 -47.81
CA LEU A 794 9.25 -3.47 -47.97
C LEU A 794 10.63 -4.13 -47.94
N ILE A 795 10.87 -5.03 -46.98
CA ILE A 795 12.17 -5.69 -46.79
C ILE A 795 12.09 -7.19 -47.10
N GLY A 796 10.90 -7.78 -47.02
CA GLY A 796 10.68 -9.21 -47.24
C GLY A 796 11.06 -10.06 -46.02
N VAL A 797 10.84 -9.56 -44.81
CA VAL A 797 11.28 -10.24 -43.56
C VAL A 797 10.68 -11.64 -43.43
N GLY A 798 9.41 -11.82 -43.85
CA GLY A 798 8.77 -13.13 -43.83
C GLY A 798 9.39 -14.14 -44.79
N GLU A 799 9.71 -13.71 -46.02
CA GLU A 799 10.40 -14.57 -47.01
C GLU A 799 11.81 -14.92 -46.52
N TRP A 800 12.50 -13.96 -45.93
CA TRP A 800 13.83 -14.17 -45.34
C TRP A 800 13.80 -15.21 -44.21
N LEU A 801 12.85 -15.12 -43.27
CA LEU A 801 12.73 -16.09 -42.16
C LEU A 801 12.45 -17.50 -42.67
N LEU A 802 11.61 -17.65 -43.69
CA LEU A 802 11.27 -18.94 -44.30
C LEU A 802 12.44 -19.56 -45.07
N THR A 803 13.26 -18.74 -45.73
CA THR A 803 14.42 -19.21 -46.50
C THR A 803 15.62 -19.56 -45.60
N GLU A 804 15.76 -18.90 -44.45
CA GLU A 804 16.77 -19.18 -43.44
C GLU A 804 16.41 -20.36 -42.52
N GLU A 805 15.20 -20.91 -42.59
CA GLU A 805 14.86 -22.12 -41.84
C GLU A 805 15.53 -23.34 -42.51
N PRO A 806 16.51 -24.00 -41.87
CA PRO A 806 17.14 -25.18 -42.47
C PRO A 806 16.08 -26.29 -42.59
N ALA A 807 15.93 -26.83 -43.81
CA ALA A 807 15.01 -27.92 -44.14
C ALA A 807 15.24 -29.20 -43.32
#